data_AF-A0A431RAK6-F1
#
_entry.id   AF-A0A431RAK6-F1
#
_cell.length_a   1.000
_cell.length_b   1.000
_cell.length_c   1.000
_cell.angle_alpha   90.00
_cell.angle_beta   90.00
_cell.angle_gamma   90.00
#
_symmetry.space_group_name_H-M   'P 1'
#
loop_
_entity.id
_entity.type
_entity.pdbx_description
1 polymer ?
#
loop_
_entity_poly.entity_id
_entity_poly.type
_entity_poly.pdbx_seq_one_letter_code
_entity_poly.pdbx_strand_id
1 'polypeptide(L)'
;MNRGLVYLWRPDVALPLGGHVEKGLVDLGRLDLDTDGRPRLRNELVEVRNGGRRYRLDPASGNYEDIAVGDAKPDDYGDFCFEAGKGGGRLDKYPFAPEDFQQRYVQAAHFGEVNTFYHLHRISAYIDGLLRSLGEPSLPPVVAVVNAHHAVTTTNGVKDGLHRGEDLCPAFQGGHYRLPCKRNTVVEHHAIAVDGEIHLGPGRELLDSGALVELAGCSYRANASHNAGIIYHEYGHHICRHTADFMANRLRKPHRQDNRKAAIDEGLCDYWTAAMLETPHIWAFHKRHDDEQRHPRSLASCKTMDDFDPADEADPHLNGTIWGAALWDLRCEMQRRKVYGAYMTDRMVLKALTLISADCTAGPDVKVARRQRSDYSGGLAKLLKADAILFDGRFGELIGETFARRKIFVAQRASSDAVNTPTIVLPDCLSRLPADEIPSSTDILSGSDLARQLDERGVGEYSVICTGDIMLGDRTRRPIKLFGEDYPFAGLLPLLRRSSIVCGNLEGPFAREADRQDRTYSYRVDPRLAHALKRANINVVTLANNHLVDCGRTGVLETFEALDNAGVHMIGAGRNELAAHEPIILDAGPLRVGILGYYWNRRCAATRDLPGSATDEAEWLTVDIQSLRHRVDRIVTVFHWGVPYVRTPHPDDQAKARLAVDLGADLVIGHHPHVIQPFEIYKGSPIFYSVGNFTFGSGNSKAEGLLVAAHFGDRETVCDIYPIYVKNRDPRVDYQPKTLGGAAGRNILQRLADMSGPSGTHLELSSGPGRLRVARPAFEEAAR
;
A
#
# COMPACT_ATOMS: atom_id res chain seq x y z
N MET A 1 -19.51 -39.37 -28.79
CA MET A 1 -18.47 -38.89 -27.85
C MET A 1 -18.16 -37.49 -28.32
N ASN A 2 -18.20 -36.49 -27.45
CA ASN A 2 -18.01 -35.09 -27.87
C ASN A 2 -16.51 -34.81 -27.86
N ARG A 3 -15.81 -35.06 -28.97
CA ARG A 3 -14.36 -34.87 -29.03
C ARG A 3 -14.02 -33.42 -29.39
N GLY A 4 -12.87 -32.93 -28.96
CA GLY A 4 -12.39 -31.59 -29.27
C GLY A 4 -10.91 -31.58 -29.59
N LEU A 5 -10.50 -30.75 -30.56
CA LEU A 5 -9.09 -30.52 -30.87
C LEU A 5 -8.55 -29.43 -29.95
N VAL A 6 -7.48 -29.72 -29.20
CA VAL A 6 -6.91 -28.82 -28.18
C VAL A 6 -5.38 -28.83 -28.21
N TYR A 7 -4.76 -27.89 -27.50
CA TYR A 7 -3.34 -27.93 -27.18
C TYR A 7 -3.08 -28.69 -25.89
N LEU A 8 -2.15 -29.63 -25.91
CA LEU A 8 -1.77 -30.46 -24.79
C LEU A 8 -0.31 -30.23 -24.43
N TRP A 9 -0.02 -30.18 -23.12
CA TRP A 9 1.34 -30.26 -22.62
C TRP A 9 1.78 -31.72 -22.57
N ARG A 10 2.91 -32.04 -23.19
CA ARG A 10 3.57 -33.35 -23.11
C ARG A 10 4.82 -33.24 -22.25
N PRO A 11 4.82 -33.80 -21.04
CA PRO A 11 6.02 -33.84 -20.21
C PRO A 11 7.14 -34.59 -20.92
N ASP A 12 8.31 -33.98 -20.96
CA ASP A 12 9.55 -34.56 -21.46
C ASP A 12 10.71 -33.95 -20.67
N VAL A 13 11.26 -34.73 -19.76
CA VAL A 13 12.34 -34.31 -18.87
C VAL A 13 13.67 -34.10 -19.59
N ALA A 14 13.80 -34.55 -20.84
CA ALA A 14 14.98 -34.28 -21.66
C ALA A 14 14.97 -32.86 -22.24
N LEU A 15 13.80 -32.22 -22.29
CA LEU A 15 13.68 -30.84 -22.77
C LEU A 15 13.90 -29.85 -21.62
N PRO A 16 14.56 -28.70 -21.85
CA PRO A 16 14.82 -27.69 -20.82
C PRO A 16 13.57 -27.15 -20.12
N LEU A 17 12.41 -27.27 -20.77
CA LEU A 17 11.10 -26.88 -20.25
C LEU A 17 10.37 -27.95 -19.43
N GLY A 18 10.91 -29.17 -19.41
CA GLY A 18 10.24 -30.35 -18.88
C GLY A 18 9.10 -30.86 -19.77
N GLY A 19 9.01 -30.40 -21.03
CA GLY A 19 7.98 -30.82 -21.98
C GLY A 19 7.86 -29.91 -23.19
N HIS A 20 6.86 -30.20 -24.04
CA HIS A 20 6.49 -29.43 -25.23
C HIS A 20 4.97 -29.38 -25.41
N VAL A 21 4.47 -28.49 -26.26
CA VAL A 21 3.04 -28.40 -26.61
C VAL A 21 2.78 -29.14 -27.92
N GLU A 22 1.73 -29.96 -27.96
CA GLU A 22 1.25 -30.58 -29.20
C GLU A 22 -0.27 -30.41 -29.36
N LYS A 23 -0.79 -30.66 -30.56
CA LYS A 23 -2.24 -30.76 -30.77
C LYS A 23 -2.71 -32.18 -30.48
N GLY A 24 -3.82 -32.32 -29.77
CA GLY A 24 -4.42 -33.62 -29.49
C GLY A 24 -5.95 -33.57 -29.59
N LEU A 25 -6.54 -34.65 -30.07
CA LEU A 25 -7.97 -34.86 -30.03
C LEU A 25 -8.32 -35.52 -28.69
N VAL A 26 -9.18 -34.87 -27.90
CA VAL A 26 -9.55 -35.30 -26.55
C VAL A 26 -11.05 -35.47 -26.41
N ASP A 27 -11.49 -36.27 -25.45
CA ASP A 27 -12.89 -36.28 -25.03
C ASP A 27 -13.19 -35.05 -24.18
N LEU A 28 -14.21 -34.28 -24.55
CA LEU A 28 -14.68 -33.11 -23.80
C LEU A 28 -15.64 -33.51 -22.66
N GLY A 29 -15.97 -34.79 -22.55
CA GLY A 29 -16.84 -35.32 -21.51
C GLY A 29 -18.30 -34.94 -21.76
N ARG A 30 -19.05 -34.84 -20.65
CA ARG A 30 -20.48 -34.54 -20.71
C ARG A 30 -20.69 -33.04 -20.98
N LEU A 31 -21.46 -32.76 -22.02
CA LEU A 31 -21.84 -31.41 -22.44
C LEU A 31 -23.34 -31.22 -22.29
N ASP A 32 -23.74 -30.01 -21.93
CA ASP A 32 -25.13 -29.56 -21.98
C ASP A 32 -25.61 -29.49 -23.44
N LEU A 33 -26.91 -29.76 -23.65
CA LEU A 33 -27.53 -29.68 -24.97
C LEU A 33 -28.25 -28.35 -25.15
N ASP A 34 -28.27 -27.86 -26.38
CA ASP A 34 -29.03 -26.70 -26.76
C ASP A 34 -30.50 -26.99 -27.08
N THR A 35 -31.24 -25.95 -27.46
CA THR A 35 -32.66 -26.05 -27.83
C THR A 35 -32.90 -26.97 -29.02
N ASP A 36 -31.89 -27.19 -29.86
CA ASP A 36 -31.93 -28.06 -31.03
C ASP A 36 -31.33 -29.46 -30.72
N GLY A 37 -31.03 -29.74 -29.46
CA GLY A 37 -30.47 -31.01 -28.99
C GLY A 37 -28.98 -31.20 -29.30
N ARG A 38 -28.25 -30.15 -29.69
CA ARG A 38 -26.82 -30.21 -30.02
C ARG A 38 -25.95 -29.85 -28.82
N PRO A 39 -24.79 -30.51 -28.63
CA PRO A 39 -23.86 -30.16 -27.55
C PRO A 39 -23.39 -28.70 -27.59
N ARG A 40 -23.19 -28.10 -26.41
CA ARG A 40 -22.53 -26.80 -26.22
C ARG A 40 -21.30 -26.96 -25.33
N LEU A 41 -20.33 -26.06 -25.45
CA LEU A 41 -19.14 -26.01 -24.58
C LEU A 41 -19.49 -25.48 -23.18
N ARG A 42 -20.35 -26.24 -22.50
CA ARG A 42 -20.92 -25.96 -21.20
C ARG A 42 -21.23 -27.26 -20.48
N ASN A 43 -21.01 -27.28 -19.17
CA ASN A 43 -21.48 -28.34 -18.27
C ASN A 43 -21.74 -27.75 -16.87
N GLU A 44 -21.86 -28.61 -15.86
CA GLU A 44 -22.14 -28.22 -14.49
C GLU A 44 -21.02 -27.42 -13.80
N LEU A 45 -19.82 -27.37 -14.36
CA LEU A 45 -18.67 -26.66 -13.79
C LEU A 45 -18.19 -25.48 -14.65
N VAL A 46 -18.41 -25.50 -15.96
CA VAL A 46 -17.80 -24.58 -16.91
C VAL A 46 -18.81 -24.14 -17.96
N GLU A 47 -18.78 -22.86 -18.31
CA GLU A 47 -19.43 -22.32 -19.51
C GLU A 47 -18.41 -21.48 -20.29
N VAL A 48 -18.27 -21.74 -21.59
CA VAL A 48 -17.43 -20.94 -22.48
C VAL A 48 -18.30 -20.20 -23.50
N ARG A 49 -17.98 -18.92 -23.72
CA ARG A 49 -18.65 -18.04 -24.68
C ARG A 49 -17.63 -17.31 -25.55
N ASN A 50 -18.05 -16.89 -26.74
CA ASN A 50 -17.22 -16.11 -27.65
C ASN A 50 -17.62 -14.62 -27.66
N GLY A 51 -16.72 -13.75 -27.21
CA GLY A 51 -16.84 -12.29 -27.31
C GLY A 51 -16.42 -11.71 -28.67
N GLY A 52 -15.99 -12.56 -29.59
CA GLY A 52 -15.47 -12.28 -30.92
C GLY A 52 -16.38 -11.44 -31.80
N ARG A 53 -15.81 -10.46 -32.51
CA ARG A 53 -16.52 -9.66 -33.53
C ARG A 53 -15.85 -9.72 -34.90
N ARG A 54 -16.65 -9.63 -35.96
CA ARG A 54 -16.21 -9.56 -37.36
C ARG A 54 -17.10 -8.63 -38.18
N TYR A 55 -16.60 -8.14 -39.31
CA TYR A 55 -17.37 -7.32 -40.24
C TYR A 55 -17.93 -8.17 -41.37
N ARG A 56 -19.21 -8.00 -41.70
CA ARG A 56 -19.86 -8.61 -42.87
C ARG A 56 -20.29 -7.52 -43.83
N LEU A 57 -19.95 -7.64 -45.10
CA LEU A 57 -20.50 -6.77 -46.14
C LEU A 57 -21.97 -7.11 -46.35
N ASP A 58 -22.85 -6.12 -46.20
CA ASP A 58 -24.24 -6.22 -46.65
C ASP A 58 -24.28 -5.96 -48.17
N PRO A 59 -24.62 -6.97 -48.99
CA PRO A 59 -24.66 -6.82 -50.44
C PRO A 59 -25.76 -5.87 -50.92
N ALA A 60 -26.78 -5.57 -50.10
CA ALA A 60 -27.86 -4.66 -50.45
C ALA A 60 -27.49 -3.18 -50.25
N SER A 61 -26.84 -2.84 -49.13
CA SER A 61 -26.44 -1.46 -48.81
C SER A 61 -25.00 -1.12 -49.19
N GLY A 62 -24.15 -2.13 -49.45
CA GLY A 62 -22.72 -1.94 -49.66
C GLY A 62 -21.94 -1.55 -48.39
N ASN A 63 -22.60 -1.52 -47.23
CA ASN A 63 -22.00 -1.18 -45.95
C ASN A 63 -21.51 -2.42 -45.21
N TYR A 64 -20.53 -2.24 -44.32
CA TYR A 64 -20.06 -3.29 -43.45
C TYR A 64 -20.81 -3.26 -42.11
N GLU A 65 -21.46 -4.36 -41.77
CA GLU A 65 -22.10 -4.57 -40.49
C GLU A 65 -21.15 -5.26 -39.51
N ASP A 66 -21.08 -4.75 -38.29
CA ASP A 66 -20.38 -5.41 -37.20
C ASP A 66 -21.27 -6.51 -36.61
N ILE A 67 -20.81 -7.76 -36.64
CA ILE A 67 -21.54 -8.94 -36.18
C ILE A 67 -20.70 -9.79 -35.21
N ALA A 68 -21.37 -10.59 -34.39
CA ALA A 68 -20.70 -11.58 -33.55
C ALA A 68 -20.07 -12.70 -34.40
N VAL A 69 -18.93 -13.22 -33.95
CA VAL A 69 -18.36 -14.49 -34.44
C VAL A 69 -19.31 -15.65 -34.10
N GLY A 70 -19.90 -15.60 -32.90
CA GLY A 70 -20.79 -16.63 -32.36
C GLY A 70 -20.02 -17.79 -31.74
N ASP A 71 -20.66 -18.49 -30.81
CA ASP A 71 -20.07 -19.64 -30.12
C ASP A 71 -19.79 -20.80 -31.09
N ALA A 72 -18.76 -21.58 -30.77
CA ALA A 72 -18.38 -22.77 -31.51
C ALA A 72 -19.54 -23.79 -31.54
N LYS A 73 -19.80 -24.36 -32.72
CA LYS A 73 -20.82 -25.39 -32.90
C LYS A 73 -20.17 -26.73 -33.26
N PRO A 74 -20.69 -27.86 -32.75
CA PRO A 74 -20.16 -29.15 -33.13
C PRO A 74 -20.48 -29.47 -34.60
N ASP A 75 -19.70 -30.39 -35.17
CA ASP A 75 -20.03 -31.05 -36.42
C ASP A 75 -21.22 -32.03 -36.26
N ASP A 76 -21.58 -32.71 -37.35
CA ASP A 76 -22.71 -33.66 -37.35
C ASP A 76 -22.49 -34.89 -36.46
N TYR A 77 -21.25 -35.14 -36.02
CA TYR A 77 -20.90 -36.22 -35.09
C TYR A 77 -20.90 -35.76 -33.62
N GLY A 78 -21.10 -34.47 -33.37
CA GLY A 78 -21.02 -33.88 -32.03
C GLY A 78 -19.60 -33.43 -31.64
N ASP A 79 -18.65 -33.43 -32.57
CA ASP A 79 -17.25 -33.12 -32.33
C ASP A 79 -16.92 -31.64 -32.63
N PHE A 80 -15.99 -31.05 -31.87
CA PHE A 80 -15.51 -29.67 -31.98
C PHE A 80 -14.06 -29.63 -32.49
N CYS A 81 -13.86 -29.95 -33.77
CA CYS A 81 -12.54 -30.06 -34.39
C CYS A 81 -12.19 -28.81 -35.22
N PHE A 82 -11.80 -27.73 -34.55
CA PHE A 82 -11.39 -26.48 -35.22
C PHE A 82 -9.87 -26.39 -35.35
N GLU A 83 -9.39 -25.87 -36.47
CA GLU A 83 -7.94 -25.70 -36.67
C GLU A 83 -7.46 -24.35 -36.14
N ALA A 84 -6.48 -24.37 -35.23
CA ALA A 84 -5.85 -23.18 -34.67
C ALA A 84 -4.94 -22.43 -35.68
N GLY A 85 -4.45 -23.13 -36.71
CA GLY A 85 -3.41 -22.65 -37.64
C GLY A 85 -3.95 -21.85 -38.83
N LYS A 86 -3.15 -20.87 -39.28
CA LYS A 86 -3.40 -19.88 -40.36
C LYS A 86 -4.42 -18.76 -40.07
N GLY A 87 -4.91 -18.60 -38.84
CA GLY A 87 -5.60 -17.36 -38.46
C GLY A 87 -4.58 -16.21 -38.49
N GLY A 88 -4.91 -15.06 -39.09
CA GLY A 88 -3.97 -13.93 -39.19
C GLY A 88 -4.15 -12.90 -38.08
N GLY A 89 -3.83 -11.63 -38.37
CA GLY A 89 -4.14 -10.49 -37.50
C GLY A 89 -5.63 -10.35 -37.13
N ARG A 90 -5.93 -9.55 -36.10
CA ARG A 90 -7.32 -9.39 -35.59
C ARG A 90 -8.29 -8.83 -36.64
N LEU A 91 -9.44 -9.48 -36.84
CA LEU A 91 -10.47 -9.08 -37.82
C LEU A 91 -11.09 -7.70 -37.56
N ASP A 92 -11.19 -7.30 -36.30
CA ASP A 92 -11.77 -6.01 -35.91
C ASP A 92 -10.94 -4.80 -36.37
N LYS A 93 -9.71 -5.03 -36.85
CA LYS A 93 -8.81 -4.03 -37.45
C LYS A 93 -8.83 -4.02 -38.98
N TYR A 94 -9.45 -5.01 -39.61
CA TYR A 94 -9.42 -5.20 -41.06
C TYR A 94 -10.84 -5.45 -41.61
N PRO A 95 -11.67 -4.40 -41.75
CA PRO A 95 -13.01 -4.54 -42.33
C PRO A 95 -12.99 -5.08 -43.76
N PHE A 96 -11.87 -4.93 -44.49
CA PHE A 96 -11.66 -5.42 -45.84
C PHE A 96 -10.93 -6.77 -45.92
N ALA A 97 -10.87 -7.52 -44.80
CA ALA A 97 -10.22 -8.82 -44.81
C ALA A 97 -10.91 -9.77 -45.80
N PRO A 98 -10.15 -10.44 -46.68
CA PRO A 98 -10.66 -11.49 -47.58
C PRO A 98 -11.44 -12.58 -46.83
N GLU A 99 -12.41 -13.21 -47.49
CA GLU A 99 -13.28 -14.20 -46.86
C GLU A 99 -12.50 -15.39 -46.26
N ASP A 100 -11.46 -15.87 -46.96
CA ASP A 100 -10.57 -16.92 -46.47
C ASP A 100 -9.88 -16.50 -45.16
N PHE A 101 -9.45 -15.24 -45.05
CA PHE A 101 -8.87 -14.71 -43.83
C PHE A 101 -9.89 -14.67 -42.68
N GLN A 102 -11.13 -14.24 -42.97
CA GLN A 102 -12.20 -14.22 -41.98
C GLN A 102 -12.52 -15.61 -41.44
N GLN A 103 -12.61 -16.60 -42.33
CA GLN A 103 -12.87 -17.99 -41.95
C GLN A 103 -11.76 -18.55 -41.05
N ARG A 104 -10.48 -18.26 -41.34
CA ARG A 104 -9.35 -18.72 -40.52
C ARG A 104 -9.34 -18.10 -39.12
N TYR A 105 -9.72 -16.83 -38.99
CA TYR A 105 -9.87 -16.19 -37.69
C TYR A 105 -11.03 -16.80 -36.88
N VAL A 106 -12.17 -17.07 -37.52
CA VAL A 106 -13.31 -17.74 -36.87
C VAL A 106 -12.91 -19.13 -36.38
N GLN A 107 -12.22 -19.92 -37.22
CA GLN A 107 -11.68 -21.23 -36.84
C GLN A 107 -10.75 -21.15 -35.61
N ALA A 108 -9.83 -20.19 -35.60
CA ALA A 108 -8.94 -19.99 -34.46
C ALA A 108 -9.66 -19.51 -33.19
N ALA A 109 -10.70 -18.68 -33.31
CA ALA A 109 -11.51 -18.26 -32.18
C ALA A 109 -12.30 -19.45 -31.59
N HIS A 110 -12.91 -20.26 -32.45
CA HIS A 110 -13.65 -21.47 -32.06
C HIS A 110 -12.73 -22.53 -31.46
N PHE A 111 -11.52 -22.73 -32.00
CA PHE A 111 -10.50 -23.56 -31.36
C PHE A 111 -10.18 -23.06 -29.94
N GLY A 112 -10.07 -21.74 -29.76
CA GLY A 112 -9.85 -21.12 -28.46
C GLY A 112 -10.95 -21.43 -27.44
N GLU A 113 -12.21 -21.51 -27.87
CA GLU A 113 -13.33 -21.93 -27.02
C GLU A 113 -13.17 -23.38 -26.56
N VAL A 114 -12.88 -24.29 -27.49
CA VAL A 114 -12.73 -25.74 -27.20
C VAL A 114 -11.54 -25.97 -26.26
N ASN A 115 -10.41 -25.32 -26.55
CA ASN A 115 -9.21 -25.38 -25.75
C ASN A 115 -9.44 -24.85 -24.33
N THR A 116 -10.12 -23.70 -24.22
CA THR A 116 -10.50 -23.11 -22.92
C THR A 116 -11.41 -24.04 -22.14
N PHE A 117 -12.45 -24.59 -22.78
CA PHE A 117 -13.40 -25.50 -22.14
C PHE A 117 -12.67 -26.73 -21.59
N TYR A 118 -11.84 -27.38 -22.40
CA TYR A 118 -11.10 -28.57 -21.97
C TYR A 118 -10.22 -28.30 -20.75
N HIS A 119 -9.41 -27.24 -20.79
CA HIS A 119 -8.52 -26.89 -19.69
C HIS A 119 -9.29 -26.49 -18.43
N LEU A 120 -10.33 -25.66 -18.56
CA LEU A 120 -11.16 -25.28 -17.42
C LEU A 120 -11.88 -26.48 -16.82
N HIS A 121 -12.45 -27.37 -17.64
CA HIS A 121 -13.10 -28.58 -17.15
C HIS A 121 -12.14 -29.48 -16.38
N ARG A 122 -10.90 -29.64 -16.89
CA ARG A 122 -9.87 -30.45 -16.24
C ARG A 122 -9.51 -29.92 -14.85
N ILE A 123 -9.20 -28.62 -14.73
CA ILE A 123 -8.85 -28.04 -13.42
C ILE A 123 -10.08 -27.95 -12.51
N SER A 124 -11.26 -27.63 -13.03
CA SER A 124 -12.47 -27.52 -12.21
C SER A 124 -12.88 -28.86 -11.62
N ALA A 125 -12.85 -29.94 -12.41
CA ALA A 125 -13.13 -31.29 -11.93
C ALA A 125 -12.09 -31.75 -10.89
N TYR A 126 -10.81 -31.40 -11.10
CA TYR A 126 -9.76 -31.74 -10.13
C TYR A 126 -9.96 -31.03 -8.79
N ILE A 127 -10.21 -29.71 -8.81
CA ILE A 127 -10.47 -28.91 -7.61
C ILE A 127 -11.77 -29.35 -6.92
N ASP A 128 -12.82 -29.65 -7.68
CA ASP A 128 -14.08 -30.17 -7.13
C ASP A 128 -13.87 -31.51 -6.41
N GLY A 129 -13.07 -32.42 -6.99
CA GLY A 129 -12.66 -33.66 -6.34
C GLY A 129 -11.88 -33.44 -5.04
N LEU A 130 -10.98 -32.45 -5.01
CA LEU A 130 -10.26 -32.05 -3.79
C LEU A 130 -11.20 -31.49 -2.73
N LEU A 131 -12.11 -30.58 -3.08
CA LEU A 131 -13.08 -30.00 -2.14
C LEU A 131 -13.98 -31.08 -1.52
N ARG A 132 -14.52 -31.98 -2.35
CA ARG A 132 -15.32 -33.12 -1.87
C ARG A 132 -14.52 -34.00 -0.90
N SER A 133 -13.24 -34.23 -1.18
CA SER A 133 -12.34 -34.99 -0.29
C SER A 133 -12.06 -34.30 1.06
N LEU A 134 -12.32 -32.99 1.14
CA LEU A 134 -12.16 -32.18 2.35
C LEU A 134 -13.50 -31.95 3.07
N GLY A 135 -14.61 -32.44 2.52
CA GLY A 135 -15.96 -32.14 3.02
C GLY A 135 -16.40 -30.70 2.76
N GLU A 136 -15.75 -29.99 1.84
CA GLU A 136 -16.05 -28.60 1.46
C GLU A 136 -17.00 -28.59 0.24
N PRO A 137 -17.86 -27.57 0.10
CA PRO A 137 -18.77 -27.46 -1.04
C PRO A 137 -18.01 -27.20 -2.35
N SER A 138 -18.58 -27.62 -3.47
CA SER A 138 -18.11 -27.28 -4.82
C SER A 138 -18.08 -25.77 -5.03
N LEU A 139 -17.12 -25.31 -5.84
CA LEU A 139 -17.13 -23.92 -6.33
C LEU A 139 -18.31 -23.70 -7.29
N PRO A 140 -18.82 -22.47 -7.42
CA PRO A 140 -19.80 -22.17 -8.46
C PRO A 140 -19.21 -22.41 -9.86
N PRO A 141 -20.04 -22.65 -10.88
CA PRO A 141 -19.54 -22.81 -12.25
C PRO A 141 -18.80 -21.55 -12.71
N VAL A 142 -17.68 -21.73 -13.42
CA VAL A 142 -16.94 -20.61 -14.00
C VAL A 142 -17.43 -20.31 -15.41
N VAL A 143 -17.64 -19.03 -15.71
CA VAL A 143 -17.87 -18.56 -17.09
C VAL A 143 -16.55 -18.03 -17.64
N ALA A 144 -16.18 -18.44 -18.85
CA ALA A 144 -15.06 -17.89 -19.59
C ALA A 144 -15.50 -17.27 -20.91
N VAL A 145 -15.05 -16.05 -21.16
CA VAL A 145 -15.29 -15.31 -22.39
C VAL A 145 -13.99 -15.25 -23.17
N VAL A 146 -13.90 -16.02 -24.25
CA VAL A 146 -12.76 -15.92 -25.18
C VAL A 146 -12.94 -14.72 -26.10
N ASN A 147 -11.83 -14.19 -26.58
CA ASN A 147 -11.83 -12.98 -27.40
C ASN A 147 -12.54 -11.80 -26.69
N ALA A 148 -12.41 -11.72 -25.36
CA ALA A 148 -13.04 -10.66 -24.57
C ALA A 148 -12.42 -9.28 -24.85
N HIS A 149 -13.16 -8.22 -24.50
CA HIS A 149 -12.74 -6.81 -24.65
C HIS A 149 -12.48 -6.38 -26.10
N HIS A 150 -13.17 -6.98 -27.07
CA HIS A 150 -13.17 -6.53 -28.45
C HIS A 150 -13.58 -5.05 -28.60
N ALA A 151 -12.80 -4.27 -29.36
CA ALA A 151 -13.15 -3.02 -30.07
C ALA A 151 -14.16 -2.01 -29.47
N VAL A 152 -14.17 -1.72 -28.15
CA VAL A 152 -15.09 -0.70 -27.59
C VAL A 152 -14.40 0.40 -26.78
N THR A 153 -13.16 0.25 -26.31
CA THR A 153 -12.48 1.37 -25.64
C THR A 153 -12.08 2.43 -26.67
N THR A 154 -12.93 3.46 -26.74
CA THR A 154 -12.62 4.72 -27.41
C THR A 154 -12.10 5.68 -26.36
N THR A 155 -10.81 5.96 -26.35
CA THR A 155 -10.21 7.01 -25.50
C THR A 155 -9.89 8.19 -26.41
N ASN A 156 -10.43 9.38 -26.11
CA ASN A 156 -10.24 10.59 -26.93
C ASN A 156 -10.61 10.41 -28.43
N GLY A 157 -11.60 9.57 -28.74
CA GLY A 157 -12.00 9.30 -30.13
C GLY A 157 -11.15 8.25 -30.87
N VAL A 158 -10.20 7.59 -30.20
CA VAL A 158 -9.33 6.55 -30.78
C VAL A 158 -9.74 5.18 -30.26
N LYS A 159 -10.11 4.25 -31.15
CA LYS A 159 -10.45 2.85 -30.79
C LYS A 159 -9.19 2.04 -30.47
N ASP A 160 -9.30 1.08 -29.55
CA ASP A 160 -8.25 0.10 -29.23
C ASP A 160 -7.54 -0.41 -30.50
N GLY A 161 -6.22 -0.15 -30.55
CA GLY A 161 -5.36 -0.61 -31.64
C GLY A 161 -5.40 0.19 -32.95
N LEU A 162 -5.99 1.40 -33.00
CA LEU A 162 -5.82 2.38 -34.09
C LEU A 162 -4.70 3.39 -33.78
N HIS A 163 -3.89 3.75 -34.78
CA HIS A 163 -2.87 4.81 -34.68
C HIS A 163 -3.49 6.21 -34.88
N ARG A 164 -3.23 7.14 -33.96
CA ARG A 164 -3.28 8.59 -34.21
C ARG A 164 -2.12 9.28 -33.48
N GLY A 165 -1.03 9.59 -34.20
CA GLY A 165 0.12 10.28 -33.62
C GLY A 165 0.89 9.44 -32.60
N GLU A 166 1.34 10.05 -31.50
CA GLU A 166 2.19 9.44 -30.45
C GLU A 166 1.41 8.60 -29.42
N ASP A 167 0.07 8.63 -29.42
CA ASP A 167 -0.75 7.91 -28.45
C ASP A 167 -1.05 6.46 -28.92
N LEU A 168 -0.47 5.48 -28.22
CA LEU A 168 -0.69 4.05 -28.45
C LEU A 168 -1.64 3.47 -27.38
N CYS A 169 -2.78 2.90 -27.79
CA CYS A 169 -3.60 2.05 -26.90
C CYS A 169 -3.32 0.58 -27.24
N PRO A 170 -2.55 -0.16 -26.42
CA PRO A 170 -2.21 -1.56 -26.69
C PRO A 170 -3.40 -2.50 -26.43
N ALA A 171 -3.64 -3.41 -27.38
CA ALA A 171 -4.67 -4.45 -27.31
C ALA A 171 -4.57 -5.31 -26.05
N PHE A 172 -5.72 -5.72 -25.49
CA PHE A 172 -5.77 -6.70 -24.40
C PHE A 172 -5.23 -8.06 -24.87
N GLN A 173 -4.08 -8.45 -24.32
CA GLN A 173 -3.27 -9.60 -24.76
C GLN A 173 -3.24 -10.77 -23.76
N GLY A 174 -3.76 -10.57 -22.55
CA GLY A 174 -3.69 -11.53 -21.45
C GLY A 174 -5.05 -12.08 -21.03
N GLY A 175 -5.06 -12.71 -19.85
CA GLY A 175 -6.27 -13.07 -19.14
C GLY A 175 -6.56 -12.09 -18.01
N HIS A 176 -7.82 -12.03 -17.55
CA HIS A 176 -8.12 -11.60 -16.20
C HIS A 176 -9.40 -12.26 -15.67
N TYR A 177 -9.42 -12.56 -14.38
CA TYR A 177 -10.62 -12.87 -13.62
C TYR A 177 -11.32 -11.59 -13.16
N ARG A 178 -12.65 -11.49 -13.38
CA ARG A 178 -13.44 -10.34 -12.97
C ARG A 178 -14.69 -10.72 -12.16
N LEU A 179 -15.21 -9.72 -11.45
CA LEU A 179 -16.43 -9.73 -10.65
C LEU A 179 -17.24 -8.50 -11.10
N PRO A 180 -18.58 -8.48 -10.92
CA PRO A 180 -19.40 -7.32 -11.29
C PRO A 180 -19.02 -6.06 -10.48
N CYS A 181 -18.26 -5.10 -11.05
CA CYS A 181 -17.84 -3.88 -10.34
C CYS A 181 -18.11 -2.60 -11.15
N LYS A 182 -18.56 -1.52 -10.48
CA LYS A 182 -18.84 -0.20 -11.11
C LYS A 182 -17.61 0.53 -11.66
N ARG A 183 -16.39 0.15 -11.24
CA ARG A 183 -15.15 0.85 -11.63
C ARG A 183 -14.63 0.48 -13.03
N ASN A 184 -15.17 -0.58 -13.65
CA ASN A 184 -14.75 -0.98 -14.98
C ASN A 184 -15.60 -0.25 -16.02
N THR A 185 -14.93 0.52 -16.88
CA THR A 185 -15.53 1.34 -17.93
C THR A 185 -15.74 0.58 -19.25
N VAL A 186 -15.28 -0.67 -19.34
CA VAL A 186 -15.46 -1.50 -20.55
C VAL A 186 -16.89 -2.03 -20.61
N VAL A 187 -17.57 -1.72 -21.71
CA VAL A 187 -18.94 -2.18 -22.00
C VAL A 187 -18.87 -3.63 -22.46
N GLU A 188 -19.48 -4.54 -21.70
CA GLU A 188 -19.60 -5.95 -22.04
C GLU A 188 -20.92 -6.24 -22.77
N HIS A 189 -20.90 -7.22 -23.67
CA HIS A 189 -22.10 -7.63 -24.42
C HIS A 189 -23.12 -8.36 -23.56
N HIS A 190 -22.65 -9.06 -22.53
CA HIS A 190 -23.49 -9.78 -21.57
C HIS A 190 -23.22 -9.23 -20.17
N ALA A 191 -24.22 -9.33 -19.29
CA ALA A 191 -24.01 -9.04 -17.89
C ALA A 191 -23.00 -10.04 -17.31
N ILE A 192 -21.99 -9.52 -16.62
CA ILE A 192 -20.96 -10.32 -15.94
C ILE A 192 -21.65 -11.23 -14.91
N ALA A 193 -21.32 -12.52 -14.91
CA ALA A 193 -21.79 -13.47 -13.92
C ALA A 193 -21.54 -12.98 -12.49
N VAL A 194 -22.52 -13.20 -11.62
CA VAL A 194 -22.48 -12.75 -10.22
C VAL A 194 -21.32 -13.39 -9.45
N ASP A 195 -20.97 -14.61 -9.82
CA ASP A 195 -19.86 -15.36 -9.24
C ASP A 195 -18.50 -15.03 -9.88
N GLY A 196 -18.50 -14.20 -10.94
CA GLY A 196 -17.32 -13.79 -11.69
C GLY A 196 -17.04 -14.61 -12.94
N GLU A 197 -16.19 -14.06 -13.81
CA GLU A 197 -15.89 -14.60 -15.14
C GLU A 197 -14.41 -14.45 -15.47
N ILE A 198 -13.88 -15.35 -16.30
CA ILE A 198 -12.56 -15.28 -16.90
C ILE A 198 -12.68 -14.61 -18.26
N HIS A 199 -11.92 -13.54 -18.50
CA HIS A 199 -11.85 -12.87 -19.80
C HIS A 199 -10.50 -13.14 -20.44
N LEU A 200 -10.49 -13.68 -21.66
CA LEU A 200 -9.28 -14.03 -22.41
C LEU A 200 -9.22 -13.15 -23.67
N GLY A 201 -8.19 -12.33 -23.78
CA GLY A 201 -8.05 -11.37 -24.88
C GLY A 201 -7.72 -12.03 -26.23
N PRO A 202 -8.09 -11.38 -27.35
CA PRO A 202 -7.89 -11.92 -28.69
C PRO A 202 -6.42 -11.94 -29.16
N GLY A 203 -5.48 -11.39 -28.38
CA GLY A 203 -4.07 -11.31 -28.75
C GLY A 203 -3.77 -10.21 -29.79
N ARG A 204 -2.55 -10.19 -30.34
CA ARG A 204 -2.13 -9.27 -31.42
C ARG A 204 -2.26 -9.92 -32.81
N GLU A 205 -1.86 -11.17 -32.91
CA GLU A 205 -1.72 -11.90 -34.18
C GLU A 205 -1.71 -13.41 -33.89
N LEU A 206 -2.42 -14.18 -34.69
CA LEU A 206 -2.32 -15.64 -34.72
C LEU A 206 -1.18 -16.01 -35.68
N LEU A 207 -0.23 -16.85 -35.22
CA LEU A 207 0.92 -17.25 -36.04
C LEU A 207 0.52 -18.37 -37.01
N ASP A 208 1.30 -18.56 -38.09
CA ASP A 208 1.07 -19.65 -39.04
C ASP A 208 1.09 -21.05 -38.39
N SER A 209 1.87 -21.23 -37.32
CA SER A 209 1.93 -22.45 -36.50
C SER A 209 0.90 -22.47 -35.33
N GLY A 210 0.05 -21.46 -35.20
CA GLY A 210 -0.84 -21.26 -34.05
C GLY A 210 -0.09 -20.82 -32.79
N ALA A 211 -0.49 -21.29 -31.61
CA ALA A 211 0.16 -20.96 -30.34
C ALA A 211 1.48 -21.74 -30.09
N LEU A 212 1.92 -22.57 -31.04
CA LEU A 212 3.17 -23.35 -30.94
C LEU A 212 4.38 -22.45 -31.23
N VAL A 213 4.86 -21.78 -30.17
CA VAL A 213 5.96 -20.79 -30.22
C VAL A 213 7.34 -21.42 -30.40
N GLU A 214 7.51 -22.73 -30.15
CA GLU A 214 8.81 -23.42 -30.12
C GLU A 214 9.65 -23.28 -31.39
N LEU A 215 9.04 -23.00 -32.55
CA LEU A 215 9.76 -22.91 -33.82
C LEU A 215 10.26 -21.51 -34.21
N ALA A 216 9.87 -20.43 -33.51
CA ALA A 216 10.10 -19.07 -33.99
C ALA A 216 10.97 -18.16 -33.09
N GLY A 217 11.21 -18.51 -31.82
CA GLY A 217 12.05 -17.69 -30.91
C GLY A 217 11.48 -16.28 -30.59
N CYS A 218 10.21 -16.02 -30.91
CA CYS A 218 9.56 -14.70 -30.77
C CYS A 218 8.67 -14.60 -29.52
N SER A 219 8.33 -13.38 -29.09
CA SER A 219 7.36 -13.12 -28.02
C SER A 219 5.95 -13.63 -28.37
N TYR A 220 5.23 -14.22 -27.41
CA TYR A 220 3.84 -14.66 -27.58
C TYR A 220 2.93 -13.51 -28.04
N ARG A 221 2.30 -13.67 -29.20
CA ARG A 221 1.37 -12.69 -29.78
C ARG A 221 -0.04 -13.24 -30.00
N ALA A 222 -0.23 -14.53 -29.73
CA ALA A 222 -1.45 -15.28 -30.03
C ALA A 222 -2.58 -15.03 -29.02
N ASN A 223 -3.75 -15.62 -29.30
CA ASN A 223 -4.97 -15.50 -28.51
C ASN A 223 -4.79 -16.17 -27.12
N ALA A 224 -5.13 -15.46 -26.05
CA ALA A 224 -4.94 -15.95 -24.69
C ALA A 224 -5.70 -17.27 -24.41
N SER A 225 -6.80 -17.52 -25.13
CA SER A 225 -7.57 -18.77 -25.05
C SER A 225 -6.86 -20.00 -25.62
N HIS A 226 -5.74 -19.83 -26.32
CA HIS A 226 -4.91 -20.93 -26.80
C HIS A 226 -3.85 -21.35 -25.78
N ASN A 227 -3.73 -20.59 -24.68
CA ASN A 227 -2.66 -20.75 -23.71
C ASN A 227 -3.18 -21.36 -22.41
N ALA A 228 -2.90 -22.65 -22.20
CA ALA A 228 -3.30 -23.36 -20.98
C ALA A 228 -2.74 -22.69 -19.72
N GLY A 229 -1.53 -22.13 -19.78
CA GLY A 229 -0.91 -21.41 -18.67
C GLY A 229 -1.73 -20.20 -18.21
N ILE A 230 -2.21 -19.37 -19.15
CA ILE A 230 -3.11 -18.25 -18.84
C ILE A 230 -4.45 -18.78 -18.31
N ILE A 231 -5.03 -19.78 -18.97
CA ILE A 231 -6.34 -20.34 -18.58
C ILE A 231 -6.32 -20.86 -17.13
N TYR A 232 -5.31 -21.65 -16.76
CA TYR A 232 -5.17 -22.17 -15.40
C TYR A 232 -4.88 -21.07 -14.38
N HIS A 233 -4.05 -20.08 -14.73
CA HIS A 233 -3.75 -18.96 -13.85
C HIS A 233 -5.02 -18.17 -13.52
N GLU A 234 -5.86 -17.85 -14.51
CA GLU A 234 -7.12 -17.14 -14.28
C GLU A 234 -8.15 -17.97 -13.49
N TYR A 235 -8.17 -19.29 -13.69
CA TYR A 235 -8.96 -20.17 -12.82
C TYR A 235 -8.43 -20.23 -11.39
N GLY A 236 -7.12 -20.07 -11.19
CA GLY A 236 -6.51 -19.90 -9.86
C GLY A 236 -7.13 -18.74 -9.08
N HIS A 237 -7.46 -17.64 -9.76
CA HIS A 237 -8.21 -16.56 -9.13
C HIS A 237 -9.63 -16.99 -8.76
N HIS A 238 -10.34 -17.73 -9.62
CA HIS A 238 -11.66 -18.29 -9.28
C HIS A 238 -11.61 -19.11 -7.99
N ILE A 239 -10.59 -19.98 -7.83
CA ILE A 239 -10.34 -20.74 -6.59
C ILE A 239 -10.17 -19.79 -5.40
N CYS A 240 -9.25 -18.82 -5.49
CA CYS A 240 -8.97 -17.89 -4.39
C CYS A 240 -10.21 -17.05 -4.01
N ARG A 241 -11.01 -16.64 -5.01
CA ARG A 241 -12.21 -15.83 -4.80
C ARG A 241 -13.35 -16.60 -4.15
N HIS A 242 -13.51 -17.88 -4.49
CA HIS A 242 -14.58 -18.73 -3.95
C HIS A 242 -14.18 -19.54 -2.72
N THR A 243 -12.91 -19.50 -2.33
CA THR A 243 -12.42 -20.03 -1.06
C THR A 243 -12.07 -18.90 -0.09
N ALA A 244 -10.85 -18.38 -0.16
CA ALA A 244 -10.27 -17.46 0.81
C ALA A 244 -10.92 -16.05 0.85
N ASP A 245 -11.53 -15.58 -0.24
CA ASP A 245 -12.16 -14.24 -0.33
C ASP A 245 -13.70 -14.28 -0.32
N PHE A 246 -14.31 -15.46 -0.49
CA PHE A 246 -15.72 -15.57 -0.87
C PHE A 246 -16.65 -14.94 0.14
N MET A 247 -16.39 -15.19 1.42
CA MET A 247 -17.15 -14.55 2.50
C MET A 247 -17.03 -13.02 2.45
N ALA A 248 -15.82 -12.50 2.21
CA ALA A 248 -15.59 -11.07 2.17
C ALA A 248 -16.25 -10.37 0.97
N ASN A 249 -16.36 -11.05 -0.19
CA ASN A 249 -17.08 -10.52 -1.36
C ASN A 249 -18.60 -10.75 -1.30
N ARG A 250 -19.09 -11.85 -0.73
CA ARG A 250 -20.54 -12.09 -0.52
C ARG A 250 -21.18 -11.06 0.42
N LEU A 251 -20.42 -10.56 1.39
CA LEU A 251 -20.88 -9.50 2.29
C LEU A 251 -21.02 -8.13 1.59
N ARG A 252 -20.54 -8.00 0.34
CA ARG A 252 -20.66 -6.79 -0.47
C ARG A 252 -21.83 -6.92 -1.44
N LYS A 253 -22.53 -5.81 -1.68
CA LYS A 253 -23.44 -5.72 -2.84
C LYS A 253 -22.64 -6.02 -4.11
N PRO A 254 -23.19 -6.72 -5.12
CA PRO A 254 -22.44 -7.13 -6.33
C PRO A 254 -21.56 -6.00 -6.88
N HIS A 255 -22.13 -4.83 -7.17
CA HIS A 255 -21.42 -3.66 -7.69
C HIS A 255 -20.31 -3.05 -6.80
N ARG A 256 -20.12 -3.52 -5.56
CA ARG A 256 -19.05 -3.13 -4.61
C ARG A 256 -18.00 -4.21 -4.39
N GLN A 257 -18.13 -5.36 -5.06
CA GLN A 257 -17.09 -6.39 -5.10
C GLN A 257 -15.81 -5.82 -5.74
N ASP A 258 -14.65 -6.35 -5.34
CA ASP A 258 -13.33 -5.84 -5.73
C ASP A 258 -12.41 -6.99 -6.10
N ASN A 259 -11.71 -6.86 -7.24
CA ASN A 259 -10.74 -7.82 -7.75
C ASN A 259 -9.29 -7.48 -7.43
N ARG A 260 -9.04 -6.62 -6.43
CA ARG A 260 -7.67 -6.36 -5.97
C ARG A 260 -6.96 -7.70 -5.69
N LYS A 261 -5.80 -7.87 -6.31
CA LYS A 261 -4.98 -9.08 -6.26
C LYS A 261 -3.87 -8.88 -5.22
N ALA A 262 -3.62 -9.87 -4.39
CA ALA A 262 -2.50 -9.90 -3.44
C ALA A 262 -1.41 -10.86 -3.92
N ALA A 263 -0.19 -10.70 -3.42
CA ALA A 263 0.95 -11.52 -3.87
C ALA A 263 0.74 -13.03 -3.62
N ILE A 264 0.13 -13.44 -2.50
CA ILE A 264 -0.22 -14.85 -2.26
C ILE A 264 -1.28 -15.34 -3.26
N ASP A 265 -2.26 -14.50 -3.62
CA ASP A 265 -3.25 -14.85 -4.65
C ASP A 265 -2.54 -15.17 -5.98
N GLU A 266 -1.61 -14.29 -6.42
CA GLU A 266 -0.82 -14.49 -7.64
C GLU A 266 0.05 -15.75 -7.58
N GLY A 267 0.75 -15.96 -6.46
CA GLY A 267 1.59 -17.14 -6.25
C GLY A 267 0.80 -18.45 -6.24
N LEU A 268 -0.44 -18.44 -5.73
CA LEU A 268 -1.35 -19.59 -5.78
C LEU A 268 -1.84 -19.87 -7.20
N CYS A 269 -2.12 -18.83 -7.98
CA CYS A 269 -2.51 -18.98 -9.38
C CYS A 269 -1.38 -19.62 -10.20
N ASP A 270 -0.14 -19.18 -9.95
CA ASP A 270 1.06 -19.75 -10.55
C ASP A 270 1.29 -21.20 -10.07
N TYR A 271 1.07 -21.50 -8.79
CA TYR A 271 1.13 -22.86 -8.24
C TYR A 271 0.16 -23.83 -8.92
N TRP A 272 -1.12 -23.45 -9.02
CA TRP A 272 -2.13 -24.30 -9.68
C TRP A 272 -1.83 -24.50 -11.16
N THR A 273 -1.34 -23.45 -11.83
CA THR A 273 -0.88 -23.55 -13.22
C THR A 273 0.25 -24.57 -13.35
N ALA A 274 1.27 -24.49 -12.48
CA ALA A 274 2.38 -25.44 -12.47
C ALA A 274 1.91 -26.87 -12.14
N ALA A 275 0.95 -27.03 -11.23
CA ALA A 275 0.38 -28.33 -10.88
C ALA A 275 -0.36 -28.97 -12.06
N MET A 276 -1.14 -28.21 -12.82
CA MET A 276 -1.89 -28.70 -13.98
C MET A 276 -1.01 -28.96 -15.21
N LEU A 277 0.06 -28.17 -15.37
CA LEU A 277 1.05 -28.36 -16.43
C LEU A 277 2.16 -29.34 -16.05
N GLU A 278 2.26 -29.73 -14.78
CA GLU A 278 3.33 -30.59 -14.25
C GLU A 278 4.76 -30.05 -14.52
N THR A 279 4.89 -28.72 -14.61
CA THR A 279 6.18 -28.03 -14.78
C THR A 279 6.20 -26.73 -13.97
N PRO A 280 7.34 -26.35 -13.35
CA PRO A 280 7.48 -25.05 -12.69
C PRO A 280 7.52 -23.87 -13.66
N HIS A 281 7.65 -24.14 -14.96
CA HIS A 281 7.73 -23.12 -16.00
C HIS A 281 6.32 -22.81 -16.53
N ILE A 282 5.52 -22.07 -15.76
CA ILE A 282 4.13 -21.72 -16.13
C ILE A 282 4.00 -20.94 -17.46
N TRP A 283 5.12 -20.35 -17.92
CA TRP A 283 5.24 -19.65 -19.20
C TRP A 283 5.71 -20.57 -20.34
N ALA A 284 5.78 -21.88 -20.13
CA ALA A 284 6.19 -22.85 -21.15
C ALA A 284 5.29 -22.85 -22.41
N PHE A 285 4.03 -22.39 -22.27
CA PHE A 285 3.10 -22.17 -23.40
C PHE A 285 3.37 -20.87 -24.19
N HIS A 286 4.26 -19.99 -23.71
CA HIS A 286 4.44 -18.63 -24.24
C HIS A 286 5.77 -18.39 -24.98
N LYS A 287 6.87 -19.02 -24.56
CA LYS A 287 8.21 -18.73 -25.10
C LYS A 287 9.15 -19.92 -24.92
N ARG A 288 10.17 -20.01 -25.78
CA ARG A 288 11.35 -20.86 -25.52
C ARG A 288 11.93 -20.51 -24.15
N HIS A 289 12.16 -21.55 -23.38
CA HIS A 289 12.69 -21.52 -22.03
C HIS A 289 13.77 -22.58 -21.98
N ASP A 290 15.01 -22.15 -21.95
CA ASP A 290 16.17 -22.98 -21.68
C ASP A 290 16.88 -22.45 -20.44
N ASP A 291 17.97 -23.10 -20.06
CA ASP A 291 18.76 -22.67 -18.90
C ASP A 291 19.25 -21.21 -18.99
N GLU A 292 19.32 -20.63 -20.20
CA GLU A 292 19.75 -19.26 -20.44
C GLU A 292 18.61 -18.22 -20.32
N GLN A 293 17.34 -18.60 -20.50
CA GLN A 293 16.19 -17.68 -20.48
C GLN A 293 15.05 -18.16 -19.56
N ARG A 294 15.26 -18.11 -18.24
CA ARG A 294 14.21 -18.39 -17.25
C ARG A 294 13.32 -17.16 -17.02
N HIS A 295 12.01 -17.31 -17.25
CA HIS A 295 11.04 -16.24 -16.98
C HIS A 295 11.00 -15.90 -15.47
N PRO A 296 10.90 -14.61 -15.08
CA PRO A 296 10.93 -14.18 -13.69
C PRO A 296 9.83 -14.73 -12.77
N ARG A 297 8.77 -15.31 -13.36
CA ARG A 297 7.64 -15.98 -12.69
C ARG A 297 7.73 -17.51 -12.69
N SER A 298 8.84 -18.09 -13.15
CA SER A 298 9.03 -19.53 -13.02
C SER A 298 9.13 -19.91 -11.54
N LEU A 299 8.45 -20.99 -11.15
CA LEU A 299 8.50 -21.51 -9.78
C LEU A 299 9.83 -22.24 -9.47
N ALA A 300 10.68 -22.46 -10.48
CA ALA A 300 12.06 -22.90 -10.32
C ALA A 300 13.02 -21.73 -9.98
N SER A 301 12.48 -20.52 -9.83
CA SER A 301 13.22 -19.33 -9.39
C SER A 301 13.92 -19.58 -8.05
N CYS A 302 15.04 -18.91 -7.79
CA CYS A 302 15.73 -18.87 -6.50
C CYS A 302 15.27 -17.72 -5.59
N LYS A 303 14.25 -16.95 -5.99
CA LYS A 303 13.74 -15.79 -5.23
C LYS A 303 13.34 -16.18 -3.81
N THR A 304 13.63 -15.27 -2.88
CA THR A 304 13.31 -15.37 -1.46
C THR A 304 12.66 -14.07 -0.96
N MET A 305 12.31 -13.99 0.32
CA MET A 305 11.84 -12.73 0.92
C MET A 305 12.86 -11.57 0.84
N ASP A 306 14.14 -11.82 0.52
CA ASP A 306 15.11 -10.75 0.22
C ASP A 306 14.76 -10.00 -1.07
N ASP A 307 14.13 -10.70 -2.03
CA ASP A 307 13.71 -10.16 -3.33
C ASP A 307 12.31 -9.55 -3.29
N PHE A 308 11.67 -9.54 -2.12
CA PHE A 308 10.33 -8.99 -1.94
C PHE A 308 10.37 -7.47 -2.06
N ASP A 309 9.59 -6.92 -2.99
CA ASP A 309 9.42 -5.48 -3.15
C ASP A 309 8.25 -4.99 -2.27
N PRO A 310 8.52 -4.19 -1.21
CA PRO A 310 7.47 -3.70 -0.31
C PRO A 310 6.79 -2.42 -0.82
N ALA A 311 7.12 -1.92 -2.00
CA ALA A 311 6.48 -0.74 -2.57
C ALA A 311 4.97 -0.98 -2.78
N ASP A 312 4.15 0.06 -2.58
CA ASP A 312 2.70 -0.02 -2.78
C ASP A 312 2.32 -0.31 -4.25
N GLU A 313 3.24 -0.04 -5.19
CA GLU A 313 3.13 -0.28 -6.64
C GLU A 313 3.88 -1.54 -7.09
N ALA A 314 4.46 -2.31 -6.16
CA ALA A 314 5.21 -3.52 -6.46
C ALA A 314 4.35 -4.49 -7.29
N ASP A 315 4.97 -5.15 -8.27
CA ASP A 315 4.27 -6.13 -9.10
C ASP A 315 3.87 -7.34 -8.24
N PRO A 316 2.56 -7.56 -7.98
CA PRO A 316 2.11 -8.66 -7.14
C PRO A 316 2.48 -10.02 -7.73
N HIS A 317 2.69 -10.14 -9.04
CA HIS A 317 3.11 -11.39 -9.68
C HIS A 317 4.56 -11.75 -9.31
N LEU A 318 5.46 -10.75 -9.27
CA LEU A 318 6.86 -10.98 -8.92
C LEU A 318 7.03 -11.33 -7.44
N ASN A 319 6.31 -10.64 -6.55
CA ASN A 319 6.26 -11.00 -5.14
C ASN A 319 5.62 -12.38 -4.96
N GLY A 320 4.50 -12.64 -5.64
CA GLY A 320 3.77 -13.91 -5.57
C GLY A 320 4.60 -15.13 -5.98
N THR A 321 5.56 -14.95 -6.90
CA THR A 321 6.50 -16.01 -7.30
C THR A 321 7.24 -16.62 -6.11
N ILE A 322 7.58 -15.84 -5.07
CA ILE A 322 8.25 -16.34 -3.86
C ILE A 322 7.36 -17.37 -3.14
N TRP A 323 6.07 -17.06 -3.00
CA TRP A 323 5.09 -17.94 -2.37
C TRP A 323 4.79 -19.18 -3.22
N GLY A 324 4.55 -18.99 -4.52
CA GLY A 324 4.29 -20.07 -5.46
C GLY A 324 5.45 -21.05 -5.56
N ALA A 325 6.70 -20.55 -5.55
CA ALA A 325 7.90 -21.38 -5.58
C ALA A 325 8.03 -22.23 -4.31
N ALA A 326 7.75 -21.66 -3.13
CA ALA A 326 7.75 -22.41 -1.88
C ALA A 326 6.73 -23.58 -1.90
N LEU A 327 5.52 -23.31 -2.40
CA LEU A 327 4.49 -24.34 -2.55
C LEU A 327 4.88 -25.42 -3.56
N TRP A 328 5.46 -25.01 -4.69
CA TRP A 328 5.94 -25.95 -5.71
C TRP A 328 7.05 -26.85 -5.16
N ASP A 329 8.04 -26.27 -4.47
CA ASP A 329 9.12 -27.01 -3.80
C ASP A 329 8.52 -28.03 -2.82
N LEU A 330 7.52 -27.63 -2.02
CA LEU A 330 6.86 -28.52 -1.06
C LEU A 330 6.14 -29.66 -1.77
N ARG A 331 5.43 -29.37 -2.87
CA ARG A 331 4.75 -30.37 -3.69
C ARG A 331 5.73 -31.40 -4.26
N CYS A 332 6.88 -30.94 -4.77
CA CYS A 332 7.93 -31.81 -5.29
C CYS A 332 8.58 -32.67 -4.18
N GLU A 333 8.91 -32.08 -3.03
CA GLU A 333 9.46 -32.81 -1.88
C GLU A 333 8.49 -33.87 -1.37
N MET A 334 7.21 -33.53 -1.24
CA MET A 334 6.16 -34.45 -0.83
C MET A 334 6.01 -35.61 -1.82
N GLN A 335 5.97 -35.31 -3.13
CA GLN A 335 5.88 -36.34 -4.17
C GLN A 335 7.09 -37.29 -4.16
N ARG A 336 8.29 -36.79 -3.85
CA ARG A 336 9.49 -37.63 -3.69
C ARG A 336 9.42 -38.54 -2.47
N ARG A 337 8.74 -38.13 -1.40
CA ARG A 337 8.63 -38.89 -0.14
C ARG A 337 7.44 -39.87 -0.12
N LYS A 338 6.37 -39.60 -0.86
CA LYS A 338 5.10 -40.35 -0.84
C LYS A 338 4.49 -40.47 -2.22
N VAL A 339 3.91 -41.64 -2.52
CA VAL A 339 3.25 -41.95 -3.81
C VAL A 339 2.17 -40.91 -4.19
N TYR A 340 1.42 -40.40 -3.21
CA TYR A 340 0.39 -39.37 -3.40
C TYR A 340 0.79 -38.00 -2.85
N GLY A 341 2.09 -37.72 -2.73
CA GLY A 341 2.58 -36.52 -2.07
C GLY A 341 2.09 -35.21 -2.71
N ALA A 342 2.05 -35.14 -4.04
CA ALA A 342 1.50 -33.99 -4.76
C ALA A 342 0.03 -33.74 -4.42
N TYR A 343 -0.81 -34.78 -4.50
CA TYR A 343 -2.23 -34.72 -4.14
C TYR A 343 -2.44 -34.33 -2.68
N MET A 344 -1.59 -34.81 -1.77
CA MET A 344 -1.63 -34.42 -0.35
C MET A 344 -1.30 -32.94 -0.15
N THR A 345 -0.29 -32.41 -0.86
CA THR A 345 0.03 -30.98 -0.83
C THR A 345 -1.12 -30.15 -1.39
N ASP A 346 -1.69 -30.56 -2.53
CA ASP A 346 -2.82 -29.87 -3.17
C ASP A 346 -4.03 -29.79 -2.20
N ARG A 347 -4.31 -30.85 -1.42
CA ARG A 347 -5.32 -30.83 -0.34
C ARG A 347 -4.98 -29.85 0.78
N MET A 348 -3.71 -29.79 1.23
CA MET A 348 -3.30 -28.84 2.27
C MET A 348 -3.43 -27.40 1.82
N VAL A 349 -3.01 -27.09 0.59
CA VAL A 349 -3.13 -25.74 0.01
C VAL A 349 -4.59 -25.31 -0.01
N LEU A 350 -5.48 -26.17 -0.52
CA LEU A 350 -6.90 -25.85 -0.59
C LEU A 350 -7.53 -25.72 0.81
N LYS A 351 -7.17 -26.59 1.76
CA LYS A 351 -7.64 -26.46 3.15
C LYS A 351 -7.12 -25.20 3.83
N ALA A 352 -5.89 -24.78 3.55
CA ALA A 352 -5.35 -23.51 4.06
C ALA A 352 -6.18 -22.32 3.57
N LEU A 353 -6.66 -22.34 2.32
CA LEU A 353 -7.57 -21.30 1.81
C LEU A 353 -8.92 -21.28 2.51
N THR A 354 -9.52 -22.44 2.81
CA THR A 354 -10.77 -22.47 3.57
C THR A 354 -10.58 -22.02 5.02
N LEU A 355 -9.42 -22.29 5.62
CA LEU A 355 -9.05 -21.77 6.94
C LEU A 355 -8.80 -20.26 6.98
N ILE A 356 -8.39 -19.65 5.87
CA ILE A 356 -8.33 -18.18 5.73
C ILE A 356 -9.76 -17.63 5.65
N SER A 357 -10.64 -18.28 4.88
CA SER A 357 -12.05 -17.90 4.77
C SER A 357 -12.78 -17.98 6.11
N ALA A 358 -12.55 -19.04 6.89
CA ALA A 358 -13.18 -19.26 8.18
C ALA A 358 -12.86 -18.16 9.21
N ASP A 359 -11.65 -17.59 9.20
CA ASP A 359 -11.29 -16.45 10.05
C ASP A 359 -12.07 -15.18 9.67
N CYS A 360 -12.65 -15.12 8.47
CA CYS A 360 -13.46 -14.02 7.98
C CYS A 360 -14.94 -14.14 8.41
N THR A 361 -15.32 -15.19 9.15
CA THR A 361 -16.68 -15.39 9.68
C THR A 361 -16.98 -14.53 10.93
N ALA A 362 -15.98 -13.86 11.52
CA ALA A 362 -16.09 -13.07 12.75
C ALA A 362 -16.43 -11.57 12.54
N GLY A 363 -17.22 -11.23 11.51
CA GLY A 363 -17.74 -9.86 11.28
C GLY A 363 -17.44 -9.27 9.88
N PRO A 364 -17.92 -8.05 9.56
CA PRO A 364 -17.94 -7.51 8.19
C PRO A 364 -16.62 -6.90 7.72
N ASP A 365 -15.46 -7.28 8.28
CA ASP A 365 -14.20 -6.62 7.98
C ASP A 365 -13.42 -7.32 6.87
N VAL A 366 -13.76 -6.97 5.63
CA VAL A 366 -13.06 -7.37 4.39
C VAL A 366 -11.55 -7.09 4.43
N LYS A 367 -11.09 -6.24 5.35
CA LYS A 367 -9.65 -5.97 5.54
C LYS A 367 -8.91 -7.13 6.19
N VAL A 368 -9.57 -7.93 7.03
CA VAL A 368 -8.97 -9.12 7.66
C VAL A 368 -8.67 -10.18 6.61
N ALA A 369 -9.65 -10.49 5.75
CA ALA A 369 -9.48 -11.39 4.61
C ALA A 369 -8.31 -10.96 3.71
N ARG A 370 -8.25 -9.66 3.37
CA ARG A 370 -7.16 -9.11 2.55
C ARG A 370 -5.80 -9.19 3.23
N ARG A 371 -5.74 -8.93 4.53
CA ARG A 371 -4.48 -9.00 5.29
C ARG A 371 -3.94 -10.42 5.31
N GLN A 372 -4.80 -11.40 5.58
CA GLN A 372 -4.40 -12.81 5.59
C GLN A 372 -3.96 -13.31 4.21
N ARG A 373 -4.62 -12.86 3.13
CA ARG A 373 -4.23 -13.16 1.74
C ARG A 373 -3.02 -12.36 1.24
N SER A 374 -2.41 -11.52 2.07
CA SER A 374 -1.21 -10.74 1.73
C SER A 374 -0.02 -11.00 2.67
N ASP A 375 -0.20 -11.87 3.67
CA ASP A 375 0.77 -12.13 4.73
C ASP A 375 1.35 -13.54 4.60
N TYR A 376 2.64 -13.63 4.25
CA TYR A 376 3.31 -14.90 3.98
C TYR A 376 3.46 -15.74 5.25
N SER A 377 3.69 -15.10 6.40
CA SER A 377 3.73 -15.78 7.70
C SER A 377 2.35 -16.29 8.09
N GLY A 378 1.31 -15.48 7.85
CA GLY A 378 -0.08 -15.88 8.03
C GLY A 378 -0.47 -17.07 7.15
N GLY A 379 -0.10 -17.02 5.86
CA GLY A 379 -0.29 -18.12 4.92
C GLY A 379 0.41 -19.41 5.37
N LEU A 380 1.66 -19.31 5.82
CA LEU A 380 2.42 -20.48 6.31
C LEU A 380 1.79 -21.08 7.56
N ALA A 381 1.32 -20.24 8.50
CA ALA A 381 0.60 -20.70 9.68
C ALA A 381 -0.68 -21.45 9.32
N LYS A 382 -1.40 -21.01 8.28
CA LYS A 382 -2.61 -21.69 7.77
C LYS A 382 -2.29 -23.02 7.10
N LEU A 383 -1.18 -23.10 6.37
CA LEU A 383 -0.70 -24.33 5.77
C LEU A 383 -0.29 -25.36 6.83
N LEU A 384 0.43 -24.94 7.87
CA LEU A 384 0.77 -25.81 9.02
C LEU A 384 -0.48 -26.25 9.79
N LYS A 385 -1.48 -25.37 9.93
CA LYS A 385 -2.77 -25.76 10.53
C LYS A 385 -3.53 -26.76 9.65
N ALA A 386 -3.45 -26.64 8.32
CA ALA A 386 -4.03 -27.61 7.41
C ALA A 386 -3.35 -28.98 7.52
N ASP A 387 -2.01 -29.03 7.65
CA ASP A 387 -1.26 -30.24 7.95
C ASP A 387 -1.68 -30.86 9.30
N ALA A 388 -1.82 -30.05 10.34
CA ALA A 388 -2.31 -30.49 11.65
C ALA A 388 -3.71 -31.14 11.58
N ILE A 389 -4.60 -30.61 10.73
CA ILE A 389 -5.98 -31.11 10.58
C ILE A 389 -6.03 -32.37 9.71
N LEU A 390 -5.29 -32.40 8.61
CA LEU A 390 -5.41 -33.45 7.59
C LEU A 390 -4.48 -34.64 7.86
N PHE A 391 -3.34 -34.39 8.50
CA PHE A 391 -2.24 -35.34 8.60
C PHE A 391 -1.55 -35.33 9.98
N ASP A 392 -2.23 -34.84 11.01
CA ASP A 392 -1.76 -34.81 12.40
C ASP A 392 -0.42 -34.07 12.61
N GLY A 393 -0.11 -33.10 11.73
CA GLY A 393 1.10 -32.28 11.86
C GLY A 393 2.38 -33.00 11.39
N ARG A 394 2.24 -34.16 10.72
CA ARG A 394 3.35 -35.02 10.31
C ARG A 394 4.32 -34.34 9.33
N PHE A 395 3.86 -33.33 8.60
CA PHE A 395 4.67 -32.65 7.59
C PHE A 395 5.14 -31.26 8.05
N GLY A 396 4.87 -30.86 9.30
CA GLY A 396 5.19 -29.52 9.80
C GLY A 396 6.67 -29.13 9.66
N GLU A 397 7.59 -30.05 9.94
CA GLU A 397 9.03 -29.83 9.75
C GLU A 397 9.38 -29.61 8.28
N LEU A 398 8.89 -30.49 7.39
CA LEU A 398 9.12 -30.38 5.94
C LEU A 398 8.55 -29.08 5.37
N ILE A 399 7.35 -28.68 5.81
CA ILE A 399 6.72 -27.42 5.44
C ILE A 399 7.59 -26.26 5.91
N GLY A 400 8.02 -26.27 7.17
CA GLY A 400 8.91 -25.26 7.74
C GLY A 400 10.24 -25.14 6.98
N GLU A 401 10.92 -26.24 6.73
CA GLU A 401 12.18 -26.28 5.99
C GLU A 401 12.04 -25.72 4.57
N THR A 402 10.98 -26.14 3.86
CA THR A 402 10.78 -25.74 2.47
C THR A 402 10.49 -24.24 2.36
N PHE A 403 9.68 -23.70 3.27
CA PHE A 403 9.38 -22.27 3.32
C PHE A 403 10.56 -21.44 3.85
N ALA A 404 11.37 -21.99 4.77
CA ALA A 404 12.58 -21.36 5.25
C ALA A 404 13.65 -21.17 4.15
N ARG A 405 13.73 -22.08 3.15
CA ARG A 405 14.59 -21.87 1.96
C ARG A 405 14.23 -20.59 1.20
N ARG A 406 12.97 -20.16 1.30
CA ARG A 406 12.45 -18.90 0.73
C ARG A 406 12.41 -17.76 1.74
N LYS A 407 12.96 -17.96 2.94
CA LYS A 407 12.95 -17.03 4.07
C LYS A 407 11.54 -16.66 4.57
N ILE A 408 10.60 -17.59 4.46
CA ILE A 408 9.24 -17.45 4.99
C ILE A 408 9.15 -18.21 6.32
N PHE A 409 8.82 -17.50 7.39
CA PHE A 409 8.75 -18.06 8.75
C PHE A 409 7.39 -17.78 9.40
N VAL A 410 6.98 -18.64 10.36
CA VAL A 410 5.79 -18.41 11.19
C VAL A 410 6.09 -17.32 12.21
N ALA A 411 5.16 -16.38 12.42
CA ALA A 411 5.27 -15.40 13.50
C ALA A 411 5.27 -16.09 14.87
N GLN A 412 6.36 -15.96 15.65
CA GLN A 412 6.42 -16.52 16.99
C GLN A 412 5.40 -15.83 17.91
N ARG A 413 4.54 -16.61 18.56
CA ARG A 413 3.72 -16.16 19.69
C ARG A 413 4.65 -15.91 20.88
N ALA A 414 4.62 -14.72 21.45
CA ALA A 414 5.27 -14.43 22.71
C ALA A 414 4.63 -15.29 23.82
N SER A 415 5.33 -16.32 24.30
CA SER A 415 5.07 -16.91 25.61
C SER A 415 6.14 -16.44 26.59
N SER A 416 5.68 -15.88 27.70
CA SER A 416 6.44 -15.67 28.92
C SER A 416 6.94 -17.01 29.45
N ASP A 417 8.26 -17.20 29.47
CA ASP A 417 9.01 -17.58 30.68
C ASP A 417 10.46 -17.97 30.34
N ALA A 418 11.33 -17.68 31.31
CA ALA A 418 12.73 -18.07 31.44
C ALA A 418 13.81 -17.23 30.75
N VAL A 419 14.50 -16.49 31.62
CA VAL A 419 15.80 -15.83 31.53
C VAL A 419 16.84 -16.64 30.73
N ASN A 420 17.27 -16.07 29.61
CA ASN A 420 18.67 -15.97 29.20
C ASN A 420 18.77 -14.93 28.08
N THR A 421 19.69 -13.99 28.24
CA THR A 421 19.89 -12.77 27.45
C THR A 421 19.75 -13.02 25.92
N PRO A 422 18.67 -12.59 25.26
CA PRO A 422 18.52 -12.77 23.82
C PRO A 422 18.98 -11.52 23.07
N THR A 423 19.82 -11.73 22.06
CA THR A 423 19.99 -10.79 20.95
C THR A 423 18.62 -10.56 20.31
N ILE A 424 18.07 -9.36 20.47
CA ILE A 424 16.75 -8.97 19.97
C ILE A 424 16.74 -9.12 18.44
N VAL A 425 15.97 -10.08 17.92
CA VAL A 425 15.65 -10.10 16.48
C VAL A 425 14.67 -8.96 16.23
N LEU A 426 15.21 -7.89 15.65
CA LEU A 426 14.47 -6.69 15.31
C LEU A 426 13.47 -7.01 14.17
N PRO A 427 12.22 -6.53 14.22
CA PRO A 427 11.31 -6.68 13.08
C PRO A 427 11.95 -6.14 11.80
N ASP A 428 11.76 -6.78 10.64
CA ASP A 428 12.43 -6.45 9.37
C ASP A 428 12.33 -4.97 8.94
N CYS A 429 11.30 -4.26 9.41
CA CYS A 429 11.14 -2.84 9.17
C CYS A 429 12.16 -1.95 9.93
N LEU A 430 12.83 -2.51 10.93
CA LEU A 430 13.90 -1.92 11.73
C LEU A 430 15.29 -2.48 11.36
N SER A 431 15.39 -3.54 10.54
CA SER A 431 16.69 -4.14 10.17
C SER A 431 17.62 -3.20 9.38
N ARG A 432 17.05 -2.17 8.73
CA ARG A 432 17.78 -1.12 8.01
C ARG A 432 18.22 0.03 8.91
N LEU A 433 17.78 0.06 10.16
CA LEU A 433 18.21 1.06 11.14
C LEU A 433 19.44 0.53 11.90
N PRO A 434 20.43 1.39 12.19
CA PRO A 434 21.49 1.05 13.12
C PRO A 434 20.91 0.54 14.44
N ALA A 435 21.51 -0.50 15.02
CA ALA A 435 20.99 -1.12 16.24
C ALA A 435 20.90 -0.14 17.43
N ASP A 436 21.78 0.86 17.45
CA ASP A 436 21.81 1.95 18.43
C ASP A 436 20.70 3.00 18.23
N GLU A 437 20.08 3.08 17.04
CA GLU A 437 18.89 3.89 16.80
C GLU A 437 17.59 3.20 17.21
N ILE A 438 17.64 1.92 17.58
CA ILE A 438 16.46 1.15 17.99
C ILE A 438 16.46 0.97 19.50
N PRO A 439 15.59 1.69 20.22
CA PRO A 439 15.54 1.64 21.67
C PRO A 439 15.10 0.26 22.17
N SER A 440 15.63 -0.12 23.33
CA SER A 440 15.12 -1.26 24.09
C SER A 440 13.65 -1.02 24.45
N SER A 441 12.86 -2.09 24.61
CA SER A 441 11.45 -1.93 24.95
C SER A 441 11.23 -1.25 26.31
N THR A 442 12.19 -1.36 27.23
CA THR A 442 12.15 -0.69 28.54
C THR A 442 12.42 0.81 28.45
N ASP A 443 13.09 1.27 27.39
CA ASP A 443 13.35 2.69 27.17
C ASP A 443 12.16 3.40 26.51
N ILE A 444 11.21 2.66 25.91
CA ILE A 444 10.00 3.22 25.29
C ILE A 444 8.89 3.28 26.35
N LEU A 445 8.59 4.47 26.87
CA LEU A 445 7.60 4.63 27.92
C LEU A 445 6.17 4.51 27.37
N SER A 446 5.34 3.71 28.03
CA SER A 446 3.88 3.77 27.83
C SER A 446 3.32 5.09 28.39
N GLY A 447 2.11 5.47 27.99
CA GLY A 447 1.43 6.64 28.57
C GLY A 447 1.27 6.52 30.09
N SER A 448 0.97 5.32 30.62
CA SER A 448 0.91 5.08 32.07
C SER A 448 2.27 5.21 32.76
N ASP A 449 3.35 4.73 32.13
CA ASP A 449 4.70 4.88 32.70
C ASP A 449 5.12 6.34 32.73
N LEU A 450 4.82 7.08 31.66
CA LEU A 450 5.07 8.51 31.59
C LEU A 450 4.29 9.27 32.67
N ALA A 451 2.99 8.97 32.84
CA ALA A 451 2.17 9.60 33.87
C ALA A 451 2.77 9.38 35.26
N ARG A 452 3.10 8.12 35.61
CA ARG A 452 3.74 7.77 36.87
C ARG A 452 5.06 8.51 37.08
N GLN A 453 5.93 8.57 36.06
CA GLN A 453 7.20 9.29 36.16
C GLN A 453 7.04 10.81 36.34
N LEU A 454 6.02 11.41 35.72
CA LEU A 454 5.73 12.83 35.91
C LEU A 454 5.23 13.11 37.35
N ASP A 455 4.41 12.23 37.90
CA ASP A 455 3.89 12.34 39.27
C ASP A 455 4.98 12.12 40.32
N GLU A 456 5.80 11.07 40.18
CA GLU A 456 6.92 10.77 41.08
C GLU A 456 7.94 11.91 41.15
N ARG A 457 8.14 12.63 40.04
CA ARG A 457 9.06 13.77 39.95
C ARG A 457 8.43 15.09 40.41
N GLY A 458 7.14 15.11 40.73
CA GLY A 458 6.42 16.33 41.10
C GLY A 458 6.45 17.39 40.01
N VAL A 459 6.36 16.99 38.73
CA VAL A 459 6.42 17.93 37.60
C VAL A 459 5.20 18.86 37.65
N GLY A 460 5.46 20.15 37.84
CA GLY A 460 4.47 21.22 37.85
C GLY A 460 3.93 21.56 36.46
N GLU A 461 3.14 22.63 36.38
CA GLU A 461 2.64 23.15 35.10
C GLU A 461 3.74 23.93 34.35
N TYR A 462 3.90 23.65 33.07
CA TYR A 462 4.77 24.38 32.15
C TYR A 462 4.04 25.57 31.55
N SER A 463 4.77 26.65 31.27
CA SER A 463 4.22 27.84 30.62
C SER A 463 3.81 27.57 29.17
N VAL A 464 4.61 26.78 28.44
CA VAL A 464 4.31 26.35 27.08
C VAL A 464 4.97 25.01 26.79
N ILE A 465 4.29 24.14 26.04
CA ILE A 465 4.84 22.91 25.49
C ILE A 465 4.83 23.01 23.96
N CYS A 466 5.99 22.85 23.33
CA CYS A 466 6.12 22.82 21.88
C CYS A 466 6.41 21.40 21.40
N THR A 467 5.48 20.86 20.62
CA THR A 467 5.58 19.58 19.91
C THR A 467 6.24 19.76 18.54
N GLY A 468 6.61 18.67 17.88
CA GLY A 468 7.12 18.66 16.50
C GLY A 468 6.04 18.69 15.41
N ASP A 469 6.42 18.24 14.21
CA ASP A 469 5.56 18.24 13.02
C ASP A 469 4.38 17.26 13.15
N ILE A 470 3.19 17.73 12.77
CA ILE A 470 1.90 17.04 12.86
C ILE A 470 1.31 16.89 11.46
N MET A 471 1.08 15.65 11.03
CA MET A 471 0.38 15.32 9.80
C MET A 471 -0.42 14.02 10.03
N LEU A 472 -1.73 14.17 10.31
CA LEU A 472 -2.64 13.07 10.65
C LEU A 472 -3.21 12.33 9.41
N GLY A 473 -2.65 12.60 8.23
CA GLY A 473 -2.98 11.98 6.95
C GLY A 473 -2.22 10.68 6.67
N ASP A 474 -2.24 10.28 5.40
CA ASP A 474 -1.53 9.12 4.85
C ASP A 474 -1.56 7.86 5.72
N ARG A 475 -0.41 7.41 6.23
CA ARG A 475 -0.31 6.14 6.96
C ARG A 475 -0.93 6.21 8.35
N THR A 476 -1.03 7.40 8.97
CA THR A 476 -1.73 7.61 10.26
C THR A 476 -3.24 7.38 10.14
N ARG A 477 -3.83 7.49 8.93
CA ARG A 477 -5.26 7.21 8.70
C ARG A 477 -5.64 5.77 9.09
N ARG A 478 -4.71 4.82 8.93
CA ARG A 478 -4.96 3.42 9.28
C ARG A 478 -5.14 3.23 10.79
N PRO A 479 -4.17 3.57 11.66
CA PRO A 479 -4.34 3.45 13.10
C PRO A 479 -5.47 4.34 13.62
N ILE A 480 -5.68 5.55 13.12
CA ILE A 480 -6.84 6.38 13.47
C ILE A 480 -8.17 5.64 13.21
N LYS A 481 -8.28 4.95 12.06
CA LYS A 481 -9.48 4.18 11.74
C LYS A 481 -9.66 2.94 12.60
N LEU A 482 -8.57 2.34 13.10
CA LEU A 482 -8.61 1.12 13.92
C LEU A 482 -8.86 1.42 15.40
N PHE A 483 -8.23 2.49 15.92
CA PHE A 483 -8.12 2.75 17.35
C PHE A 483 -8.78 4.07 17.78
N GLY A 484 -9.31 4.84 16.84
CA GLY A 484 -9.97 6.13 17.09
C GLY A 484 -9.07 7.33 16.82
N GLU A 485 -9.69 8.51 16.75
CA GLU A 485 -9.04 9.77 16.37
C GLU A 485 -7.98 10.24 17.38
N ASP A 486 -8.12 9.86 18.65
CA ASP A 486 -7.20 10.28 19.73
C ASP A 486 -5.95 9.40 19.82
N TYR A 487 -5.94 8.27 19.12
CA TYR A 487 -4.87 7.28 19.19
C TYR A 487 -3.47 7.86 18.98
N PRO A 488 -3.20 8.75 17.98
CA PRO A 488 -1.86 9.26 17.75
C PRO A 488 -1.27 10.02 18.94
N PHE A 489 -2.11 10.57 19.82
CA PHE A 489 -1.67 11.42 20.92
C PHE A 489 -1.59 10.69 22.26
N ALA A 490 -2.22 9.51 22.38
CA ALA A 490 -2.45 8.86 23.65
C ALA A 490 -1.17 8.53 24.44
N GLY A 491 -0.05 8.24 23.75
CA GLY A 491 1.24 7.92 24.38
C GLY A 491 1.87 9.10 25.15
N LEU A 492 1.54 10.34 24.76
CA LEU A 492 2.12 11.56 25.30
C LEU A 492 1.10 12.48 25.98
N LEU A 493 -0.18 12.12 25.94
CA LEU A 493 -1.28 12.87 26.56
C LEU A 493 -1.03 13.26 28.03
N PRO A 494 -0.42 12.42 28.90
CA PRO A 494 -0.12 12.82 30.28
C PRO A 494 0.85 14.00 30.38
N LEU A 495 1.79 14.14 29.45
CA LEU A 495 2.72 15.27 29.38
C LEU A 495 2.06 16.49 28.76
N LEU A 496 1.31 16.33 27.67
CA LEU A 496 0.61 17.44 27.00
C LEU A 496 -0.36 18.16 27.94
N ARG A 497 -0.95 17.46 28.92
CA ARG A 497 -1.82 18.03 29.95
C ARG A 497 -1.10 18.85 31.03
N ARG A 498 0.24 18.88 31.04
CA ARG A 498 1.05 19.67 31.99
C ARG A 498 1.27 21.11 31.53
N SER A 499 0.49 21.60 30.56
CA SER A 499 0.50 23.01 30.20
C SER A 499 -0.87 23.44 29.69
N SER A 500 -1.23 24.68 30.00
CA SER A 500 -2.37 25.37 29.41
C SER A 500 -2.12 25.78 27.95
N ILE A 501 -0.86 25.81 27.50
CA ILE A 501 -0.49 26.17 26.13
C ILE A 501 0.35 25.05 25.51
N VAL A 502 -0.19 24.38 24.49
CA VAL A 502 0.53 23.37 23.72
C VAL A 502 0.49 23.73 22.24
N CYS A 503 1.68 24.01 21.70
CA CYS A 503 1.90 24.43 20.33
C CYS A 503 2.47 23.28 19.48
N GLY A 504 2.08 23.20 18.21
CA GLY A 504 2.67 22.27 17.23
C GLY A 504 2.64 22.82 15.80
N ASN A 505 3.33 22.16 14.88
CA ASN A 505 3.34 22.53 13.46
C ASN A 505 2.41 21.60 12.67
N LEU A 506 1.30 22.13 12.15
CA LEU A 506 0.32 21.32 11.40
C LEU A 506 0.64 21.36 9.90
N GLU A 507 1.31 20.33 9.41
CA GLU A 507 1.68 20.16 8.00
C GLU A 507 0.61 19.46 7.15
N GLY A 508 -0.45 18.94 7.76
CA GLY A 508 -1.56 18.34 7.02
C GLY A 508 -2.76 19.29 6.92
N PRO A 509 -3.04 19.94 5.78
CA PRO A 509 -4.21 20.79 5.67
C PRO A 509 -5.49 19.98 5.80
N PHE A 510 -6.46 20.53 6.52
CA PHE A 510 -7.78 19.95 6.69
C PHE A 510 -8.67 20.38 5.52
N ALA A 511 -9.10 19.42 4.70
CA ALA A 511 -9.97 19.70 3.56
C ALA A 511 -10.97 18.56 3.31
N ARG A 512 -12.25 18.93 3.25
CA ARG A 512 -13.38 18.05 2.91
C ARG A 512 -13.75 18.16 1.45
N GLU A 513 -13.81 19.34 0.86
CA GLU A 513 -14.26 19.53 -0.54
C GLU A 513 -13.08 19.85 -1.46
N ALA A 514 -12.17 20.73 -1.01
CA ALA A 514 -11.03 21.14 -1.81
C ALA A 514 -10.15 19.96 -2.27
N ASP A 515 -9.88 19.93 -3.58
CA ASP A 515 -9.07 18.90 -4.18
C ASP A 515 -7.60 19.03 -3.81
N ARG A 516 -6.97 17.88 -3.59
CA ARG A 516 -5.54 17.78 -3.36
C ARG A 516 -4.82 18.07 -4.68
N GLN A 517 -3.85 18.97 -4.66
CA GLN A 517 -3.06 19.30 -5.83
C GLN A 517 -2.16 18.13 -6.24
N ASP A 518 -1.95 17.97 -7.54
CA ASP A 518 -1.08 16.93 -8.08
C ASP A 518 0.40 17.33 -7.94
N ARG A 519 1.03 16.89 -6.84
CA ARG A 519 2.43 17.14 -6.50
C ARG A 519 3.02 15.91 -5.81
N THR A 520 4.33 15.71 -5.93
CA THR A 520 5.07 14.56 -5.40
C THR A 520 4.83 14.30 -3.91
N TYR A 521 4.66 15.36 -3.12
CA TYR A 521 4.26 15.29 -1.71
C TYR A 521 3.15 16.32 -1.48
N SER A 522 1.90 15.83 -1.47
CA SER A 522 0.73 16.66 -1.21
C SER A 522 -0.20 15.94 -0.25
N TYR A 523 -0.68 16.64 0.76
CA TYR A 523 -1.53 16.11 1.82
C TYR A 523 -2.96 16.64 1.77
N ARG A 524 -3.90 15.84 2.28
CA ARG A 524 -5.30 16.22 2.52
C ARG A 524 -5.80 15.45 3.72
N VAL A 525 -6.12 16.14 4.80
CA VAL A 525 -6.52 15.51 6.07
C VAL A 525 -8.01 15.75 6.31
N ASP A 526 -8.69 14.76 6.90
CA ASP A 526 -10.11 14.87 7.24
C ASP A 526 -10.30 15.96 8.31
N PRO A 527 -11.11 17.01 8.06
CA PRO A 527 -11.31 18.11 9.00
C PRO A 527 -11.77 17.72 10.40
N ARG A 528 -12.42 16.56 10.56
CA ARG A 528 -12.87 16.08 11.89
C ARG A 528 -11.71 15.87 12.86
N LEU A 529 -10.51 15.60 12.33
CA LEU A 529 -9.31 15.38 13.14
C LEU A 529 -8.79 16.65 13.82
N ALA A 530 -9.29 17.84 13.46
CA ALA A 530 -9.03 19.06 14.21
C ALA A 530 -9.50 18.94 15.68
N HIS A 531 -10.64 18.27 15.94
CA HIS A 531 -11.11 18.03 17.30
C HIS A 531 -10.19 17.10 18.11
N ALA A 532 -9.47 16.20 17.45
CA ALA A 532 -8.50 15.33 18.11
C ALA A 532 -7.31 16.12 18.67
N LEU A 533 -6.88 17.17 17.97
CA LEU A 533 -5.86 18.11 18.48
C LEU A 533 -6.32 18.74 19.80
N LYS A 534 -7.54 19.30 19.81
CA LYS A 534 -8.11 19.91 21.01
C LYS A 534 -8.21 18.93 22.18
N ARG A 535 -8.73 17.71 21.94
CA ARG A 535 -8.82 16.66 22.98
C ARG A 535 -7.46 16.20 23.49
N ALA A 536 -6.43 16.27 22.65
CA ALA A 536 -5.05 16.01 23.02
C ALA A 536 -4.37 17.17 23.76
N ASN A 537 -5.11 18.25 24.04
CA ASN A 537 -4.64 19.52 24.61
C ASN A 537 -3.73 20.35 23.68
N ILE A 538 -3.62 20.00 22.40
CA ILE A 538 -2.95 20.83 21.39
C ILE A 538 -3.93 21.93 21.00
N ASN A 539 -3.72 23.12 21.55
CA ASN A 539 -4.62 24.26 21.43
C ASN A 539 -4.04 25.41 20.60
N VAL A 540 -2.77 25.34 20.19
CA VAL A 540 -2.16 26.25 19.23
C VAL A 540 -1.48 25.43 18.13
N VAL A 541 -1.71 25.80 16.87
CA VAL A 541 -0.95 25.24 15.73
C VAL A 541 -0.44 26.34 14.83
N THR A 542 0.82 26.24 14.42
CA THR A 542 1.31 27.03 13.28
C THR A 542 0.89 26.34 11.98
N LEU A 543 0.45 27.16 11.04
CA LEU A 543 0.14 26.79 9.66
C LEU A 543 1.19 27.31 8.67
N ALA A 544 2.19 28.03 9.16
CA ALA A 544 3.26 28.58 8.35
C ALA A 544 4.21 27.46 7.88
N ASN A 545 3.82 26.71 6.86
CA ASN A 545 4.64 25.64 6.30
C ASN A 545 4.37 25.41 4.80
N ASN A 546 5.21 24.55 4.21
CA ASN A 546 5.19 24.27 2.77
C ASN A 546 3.93 23.51 2.30
N HIS A 547 3.19 22.89 3.20
CA HIS A 547 2.03 22.05 2.89
C HIS A 547 0.69 22.77 3.03
N LEU A 548 0.66 23.99 3.59
CA LEU A 548 -0.56 24.78 3.78
C LEU A 548 -1.47 24.84 2.54
N VAL A 549 -0.87 24.97 1.34
CA VAL A 549 -1.59 25.13 0.07
C VAL A 549 -1.72 23.83 -0.73
N ASP A 550 -1.51 22.66 -0.12
CA ASP A 550 -1.61 21.37 -0.80
C ASP A 550 -3.02 21.08 -1.33
N CYS A 551 -4.06 21.66 -0.71
CA CYS A 551 -5.43 21.65 -1.19
C CYS A 551 -5.84 22.99 -1.84
N GLY A 552 -4.86 23.76 -2.31
CA GLY A 552 -5.06 25.12 -2.81
C GLY A 552 -5.54 26.10 -1.74
N ARG A 553 -5.82 27.33 -2.17
CA ARG A 553 -6.27 28.42 -1.28
C ARG A 553 -7.66 28.17 -0.68
N THR A 554 -8.51 27.42 -1.38
CA THR A 554 -9.79 26.93 -0.81
C THR A 554 -9.54 25.99 0.36
N GLY A 555 -8.60 25.06 0.23
CA GLY A 555 -8.21 24.16 1.33
C GLY A 555 -7.61 24.89 2.53
N VAL A 556 -6.94 26.03 2.32
CA VAL A 556 -6.49 26.90 3.42
C VAL A 556 -7.69 27.41 4.22
N LEU A 557 -8.74 27.89 3.55
CA LEU A 557 -9.94 28.39 4.21
C LEU A 557 -10.71 27.28 4.94
N GLU A 558 -10.81 26.08 4.34
CA GLU A 558 -11.39 24.90 5.01
C GLU A 558 -10.57 24.49 6.24
N THR A 559 -9.25 24.66 6.19
CA THR A 559 -8.37 24.39 7.35
C THR A 559 -8.64 25.38 8.48
N PHE A 560 -8.80 26.67 8.17
CA PHE A 560 -9.16 27.69 9.16
C PHE A 560 -10.50 27.35 9.81
N GLU A 561 -11.52 27.03 9.01
CA GLU A 561 -12.86 26.66 9.51
C GLU A 561 -12.81 25.40 10.41
N ALA A 562 -12.02 24.39 10.03
CA ALA A 562 -11.89 23.17 10.83
C ALA A 562 -11.27 23.44 12.20
N LEU A 563 -10.22 24.27 12.26
CA LEU A 563 -9.53 24.62 13.51
C LEU A 563 -10.38 25.53 14.40
N ASP A 564 -11.06 26.52 13.82
CA ASP A 564 -12.00 27.39 14.53
C ASP A 564 -13.12 26.58 15.17
N ASN A 565 -13.74 25.67 14.40
CA ASN A 565 -14.79 24.78 14.91
C ASN A 565 -14.30 23.84 16.02
N ALA A 566 -13.02 23.47 16.00
CA ALA A 566 -12.40 22.66 17.04
C ALA A 566 -11.95 23.48 18.26
N GLY A 567 -11.94 24.81 18.19
CA GLY A 567 -11.40 25.68 19.23
C GLY A 567 -9.88 25.56 19.39
N VAL A 568 -9.17 25.38 18.28
CA VAL A 568 -7.70 25.36 18.19
C VAL A 568 -7.24 26.67 17.55
N HIS A 569 -6.36 27.41 18.22
CA HIS A 569 -5.83 28.67 17.72
C HIS A 569 -4.83 28.42 16.59
N MET A 570 -4.95 29.19 15.51
CA MET A 570 -4.02 29.18 14.40
C MET A 570 -3.08 30.39 14.46
N ILE A 571 -1.81 30.17 14.13
CA ILE A 571 -0.82 31.24 13.97
C ILE A 571 -0.04 31.05 12.66
N GLY A 572 0.56 32.12 12.17
CA GLY A 572 1.44 32.08 10.99
C GLY A 572 0.71 31.80 9.67
N ALA A 573 -0.60 31.92 9.66
CA ALA A 573 -1.40 31.96 8.44
C ALA A 573 -2.66 32.78 8.65
N GLY A 574 -3.15 33.41 7.59
CA GLY A 574 -4.29 34.31 7.67
C GLY A 574 -4.98 34.49 6.33
N ARG A 575 -6.10 35.22 6.35
CA ARG A 575 -6.91 35.49 5.15
C ARG A 575 -6.27 36.48 4.18
N ASN A 576 -5.28 37.23 4.66
CA ASN A 576 -4.43 38.15 3.92
C ASN A 576 -3.09 38.26 4.65
N GLU A 577 -2.16 39.01 4.06
CA GLU A 577 -0.81 39.21 4.59
C GLU A 577 -0.82 39.73 6.04
N LEU A 578 -1.56 40.79 6.36
CA LEU A 578 -1.63 41.33 7.73
C LEU A 578 -2.16 40.30 8.73
N ALA A 579 -3.26 39.61 8.39
CA ALA A 579 -3.85 38.59 9.25
C ALA A 579 -2.94 37.38 9.45
N ALA A 580 -2.06 37.07 8.49
CA ALA A 580 -1.13 35.96 8.64
C ALA A 580 -0.07 36.20 9.72
N HIS A 581 0.28 37.47 9.91
CA HIS A 581 1.26 37.97 10.86
C HIS A 581 0.66 38.29 12.25
N GLU A 582 -0.64 38.03 12.47
CA GLU A 582 -1.26 38.25 13.78
C GLU A 582 -0.76 37.20 14.81
N PRO A 583 -0.35 37.65 16.02
CA PRO A 583 0.01 36.74 17.10
C PRO A 583 -1.23 36.21 17.82
N ILE A 584 -1.10 35.03 18.41
CA ILE A 584 -2.00 34.62 19.49
C ILE A 584 -1.41 35.03 20.84
N ILE A 585 -2.24 35.51 21.76
CA ILE A 585 -1.85 35.82 23.14
C ILE A 585 -2.71 34.98 24.07
N LEU A 586 -2.07 34.15 24.90
CA LEU A 586 -2.74 33.25 25.85
C LEU A 586 -2.13 33.39 27.24
N ASP A 587 -2.92 33.13 28.27
CA ASP A 587 -2.46 33.12 29.66
C ASP A 587 -1.85 31.76 30.01
N ALA A 588 -0.65 31.79 30.58
CA ALA A 588 0.04 30.67 31.22
C ALA A 588 0.17 30.97 32.72
N GLY A 589 -0.90 30.70 33.47
CA GLY A 589 -1.04 31.16 34.85
C GLY A 589 -1.06 32.70 34.91
N PRO A 590 -0.12 33.37 35.60
CA PRO A 590 -0.08 34.83 35.68
C PRO A 590 0.61 35.51 34.48
N LEU A 591 1.24 34.73 33.59
CA LEU A 591 2.00 35.26 32.45
C LEU A 591 1.16 35.30 31.19
N ARG A 592 1.24 36.39 30.42
CA ARG A 592 0.77 36.43 29.03
C ARG A 592 1.88 35.96 28.11
N VAL A 593 1.60 34.93 27.32
CA VAL A 593 2.51 34.39 26.31
C VAL A 593 1.97 34.71 24.92
N GLY A 594 2.75 35.44 24.14
CA GLY A 594 2.48 35.70 22.73
C GLY A 594 3.21 34.69 21.83
N ILE A 595 2.54 34.17 20.81
CA ILE A 595 3.12 33.20 19.88
C ILE A 595 2.94 33.65 18.43
N LEU A 596 4.03 33.62 17.66
CA LEU A 596 4.11 33.96 16.24
C LEU A 596 4.65 32.78 15.42
N GLY A 597 4.22 32.64 14.17
CA GLY A 597 4.62 31.54 13.29
C GLY A 597 5.05 32.05 11.91
N TYR A 598 6.13 31.51 11.32
CA TYR A 598 6.67 31.99 10.04
C TYR A 598 7.16 30.89 9.11
N TYR A 599 7.09 31.15 7.80
CA TYR A 599 7.62 30.28 6.75
C TYR A 599 8.47 31.05 5.73
N TRP A 600 9.65 30.52 5.42
CA TRP A 600 10.62 31.21 4.58
C TRP A 600 10.25 31.33 3.10
N ASN A 601 9.42 30.41 2.58
CA ASN A 601 9.14 30.36 1.15
C ASN A 601 7.83 31.08 0.80
N ARG A 602 7.92 32.07 -0.10
CA ARG A 602 6.78 32.85 -0.57
C ARG A 602 5.73 32.07 -1.36
N ARG A 603 6.00 30.82 -1.77
CA ARG A 603 5.04 29.98 -2.51
C ARG A 603 3.70 29.80 -1.78
N CYS A 604 3.73 29.70 -0.45
CA CYS A 604 2.54 29.56 0.38
C CYS A 604 2.07 30.88 0.99
N ALA A 605 2.80 31.98 0.80
CA ALA A 605 2.56 33.22 1.51
C ALA A 605 1.16 33.77 1.26
N ALA A 606 0.60 34.38 2.30
CA ALA A 606 -0.56 35.24 2.13
C ALA A 606 -0.15 36.45 1.27
N THR A 607 -1.12 37.00 0.55
CA THR A 607 -0.95 38.29 -0.14
C THR A 607 -2.01 39.23 0.39
N ARG A 608 -2.04 40.47 -0.12
CA ARG A 608 -3.11 41.42 0.20
C ARG A 608 -4.52 40.80 0.09
N ASP A 609 -4.75 39.98 -0.93
CA ASP A 609 -6.09 39.51 -1.30
C ASP A 609 -6.25 37.97 -1.28
N LEU A 610 -5.21 37.22 -0.90
CA LEU A 610 -5.25 35.75 -0.87
C LEU A 610 -4.79 35.19 0.48
N PRO A 611 -5.48 34.15 1.00
CA PRO A 611 -5.13 33.53 2.27
C PRO A 611 -3.81 32.76 2.15
N GLY A 612 -2.99 32.68 3.19
CA GLY A 612 -1.71 31.97 3.14
C GLY A 612 -0.86 32.12 4.40
N SER A 613 0.41 31.72 4.33
CA SER A 613 1.35 31.76 5.44
C SER A 613 1.96 33.15 5.67
N ALA A 614 2.37 33.43 6.90
CA ALA A 614 3.26 34.54 7.24
C ALA A 614 4.67 34.27 6.71
N THR A 615 5.37 35.32 6.31
CA THR A 615 6.76 35.24 5.82
C THR A 615 7.75 35.61 6.92
N ASP A 616 8.98 35.10 6.85
CA ASP A 616 10.03 35.41 7.84
C ASP A 616 10.95 36.57 7.41
N GLU A 617 10.39 37.52 6.66
CA GLU A 617 11.14 38.70 6.20
C GLU A 617 11.50 39.60 7.38
N ALA A 618 12.69 40.21 7.33
CA ALA A 618 13.24 40.93 8.48
C ALA A 618 12.33 42.10 8.92
N GLU A 619 11.70 42.78 7.96
CA GLU A 619 10.74 43.86 8.20
C GLU A 619 9.50 43.35 8.96
N TRP A 620 8.95 42.22 8.54
CA TRP A 620 7.83 41.58 9.22
C TRP A 620 8.20 41.12 10.62
N LEU A 621 9.31 40.38 10.77
CA LEU A 621 9.81 39.95 12.09
C LEU A 621 9.98 41.13 13.05
N THR A 622 10.53 42.25 12.55
CA THR A 622 10.76 43.47 13.34
C THR A 622 9.44 44.03 13.85
N VAL A 623 8.48 44.26 12.95
CA VAL A 623 7.19 44.84 13.28
C VAL A 623 6.40 43.93 14.23
N ASP A 624 6.32 42.64 13.93
CA ASP A 624 5.49 41.69 14.66
C ASP A 624 6.00 41.47 16.09
N ILE A 625 7.30 41.21 16.25
CA ILE A 625 7.89 40.89 17.55
C ILE A 625 7.94 42.13 18.44
N GLN A 626 8.37 43.28 17.92
CA GLN A 626 8.45 44.51 18.71
C GLN A 626 7.07 45.01 19.13
N SER A 627 6.06 44.97 18.24
CA SER A 627 4.70 45.37 18.61
C SER A 627 4.05 44.41 19.61
N LEU A 628 4.36 43.11 19.54
CA LEU A 628 3.91 42.12 20.50
C LEU A 628 4.58 42.28 21.88
N ARG A 629 5.85 42.67 21.92
CA ARG A 629 6.67 42.77 23.15
C ARG A 629 6.03 43.61 24.24
N HIS A 630 5.33 44.68 23.87
CA HIS A 630 4.66 45.58 24.82
C HIS A 630 3.31 45.05 25.35
N ARG A 631 2.82 43.93 24.83
CA ARG A 631 1.49 43.36 25.13
C ARG A 631 1.55 42.10 25.97
N VAL A 632 2.72 41.47 26.06
CA VAL A 632 2.92 40.13 26.66
C VAL A 632 4.15 40.08 27.55
N ASP A 633 4.15 39.10 28.45
CA ASP A 633 5.28 38.82 29.34
C ASP A 633 6.33 37.97 28.65
N ARG A 634 5.94 37.07 27.73
CA ARG A 634 6.87 36.20 27.00
C ARG A 634 6.48 36.06 25.53
N ILE A 635 7.47 36.00 24.63
CA ILE A 635 7.27 35.76 23.20
C ILE A 635 7.90 34.43 22.80
N VAL A 636 7.11 33.59 22.13
CA VAL A 636 7.57 32.37 21.47
C VAL A 636 7.43 32.55 19.96
N THR A 637 8.49 32.31 19.20
CA THR A 637 8.45 32.33 17.73
C THR A 637 8.67 30.94 17.17
N VAL A 638 7.82 30.52 16.25
CA VAL A 638 7.86 29.22 15.60
C VAL A 638 8.20 29.40 14.12
N PHE A 639 9.17 28.65 13.61
CA PHE A 639 9.62 28.75 12.24
C PHE A 639 9.62 27.40 11.54
N HIS A 640 9.32 27.41 10.24
CA HIS A 640 9.42 26.25 9.37
C HIS A 640 10.50 26.50 8.31
N TRP A 641 11.65 25.84 8.39
CA TRP A 641 12.85 26.21 7.61
C TRP A 641 13.84 25.06 7.37
N GLY A 642 14.95 25.34 6.69
CA GLY A 642 15.99 24.33 6.45
C GLY A 642 15.60 23.29 5.41
N VAL A 643 16.26 22.13 5.48
CA VAL A 643 16.18 21.06 4.46
C VAL A 643 15.83 19.72 5.13
N PRO A 644 14.87 18.95 4.59
CA PRO A 644 14.50 17.65 5.14
C PRO A 644 15.71 16.72 5.35
N TYR A 645 15.80 16.16 6.56
CA TYR A 645 16.81 15.20 7.01
C TYR A 645 18.25 15.72 7.06
N VAL A 646 18.45 17.04 7.03
CA VAL A 646 19.76 17.68 7.25
C VAL A 646 19.86 18.13 8.70
N ARG A 647 20.88 17.64 9.42
CA ARG A 647 21.09 17.92 10.86
C ARG A 647 21.76 19.27 11.14
N THR A 648 22.41 19.85 10.15
CA THR A 648 23.08 21.14 10.29
C THR A 648 22.10 22.25 9.89
N PRO A 649 21.75 23.19 10.78
CA PRO A 649 20.92 24.33 10.42
C PRO A 649 21.60 25.21 9.37
N HIS A 650 20.81 25.78 8.45
CA HIS A 650 21.36 26.68 7.43
C HIS A 650 21.80 28.01 8.07
N PRO A 651 22.88 28.66 7.60
CA PRO A 651 23.32 29.95 8.15
C PRO A 651 22.22 31.02 8.18
N ASP A 652 21.34 31.05 7.16
CA ASP A 652 20.22 31.98 7.12
C ASP A 652 19.17 31.69 8.20
N ASP A 653 18.92 30.41 8.51
CA ASP A 653 18.00 30.00 9.60
C ASP A 653 18.57 30.46 10.95
N GLN A 654 19.90 30.33 11.14
CA GLN A 654 20.60 30.86 12.31
C GLN A 654 20.49 32.37 12.43
N ALA A 655 20.71 33.09 11.32
CA ALA A 655 20.61 34.55 11.31
C ALA A 655 19.19 35.03 11.66
N LYS A 656 18.16 34.38 11.12
CA LYS A 656 16.75 34.70 11.40
C LYS A 656 16.35 34.38 12.84
N ALA A 657 16.78 33.23 13.37
CA ALA A 657 16.50 32.86 14.76
C ALA A 657 17.15 33.85 15.75
N ARG A 658 18.40 34.24 15.49
CA ARG A 658 19.10 35.26 16.28
C ARG A 658 18.44 36.63 16.17
N LEU A 659 18.00 37.02 14.96
CA LEU A 659 17.23 38.24 14.75
C LEU A 659 15.93 38.24 15.57
N ALA A 660 15.19 37.14 15.60
CA ALA A 660 13.98 37.03 16.42
C ALA A 660 14.27 37.25 17.93
N VAL A 661 15.37 36.70 18.44
CA VAL A 661 15.82 36.94 19.82
C VAL A 661 16.25 38.40 20.01
N ASP A 662 17.00 38.98 19.06
CA ASP A 662 17.42 40.38 19.11
C ASP A 662 16.23 41.35 19.12
N LEU A 663 15.10 40.95 18.53
CA LEU A 663 13.84 41.70 18.52
C LEU A 663 12.98 41.45 19.77
N GLY A 664 13.31 40.48 20.62
CA GLY A 664 12.67 40.25 21.91
C GLY A 664 11.98 38.90 22.08
N ALA A 665 12.24 37.90 21.22
CA ALA A 665 11.78 36.54 21.42
C ALA A 665 12.48 35.87 22.63
N ASP A 666 11.69 35.25 23.50
CA ASP A 666 12.16 34.54 24.70
C ASP A 666 12.43 33.05 24.42
N LEU A 667 11.84 32.49 23.35
CA LEU A 667 12.04 31.11 22.90
C LEU A 667 11.80 31.02 21.39
N VAL A 668 12.72 30.36 20.68
CA VAL A 668 12.57 30.08 19.24
C VAL A 668 12.48 28.57 19.00
N ILE A 669 11.47 28.12 18.26
CA ILE A 669 11.26 26.71 17.90
C ILE A 669 11.22 26.56 16.37
N GLY A 670 12.09 25.71 15.83
CA GLY A 670 12.15 25.38 14.42
C GLY A 670 11.54 24.01 14.10
N HIS A 671 11.06 23.89 12.86
CA HIS A 671 10.38 22.75 12.26
C HIS A 671 10.84 22.55 10.81
N HIS A 672 10.37 21.47 10.15
CA HIS A 672 10.61 21.06 8.75
C HIS A 672 11.72 20.03 8.47
N PRO A 673 12.92 20.05 9.11
CA PRO A 673 13.93 19.04 8.82
C PRO A 673 13.48 17.60 9.14
N HIS A 674 12.40 17.41 9.90
CA HIS A 674 11.88 16.12 10.37
C HIS A 674 12.89 15.30 11.21
N VAL A 675 14.00 15.93 11.61
CA VAL A 675 15.08 15.39 12.43
C VAL A 675 15.49 16.42 13.48
N ILE A 676 16.19 15.96 14.52
CA ILE A 676 16.70 16.85 15.56
C ILE A 676 17.91 17.61 15.02
N GLN A 677 17.88 18.93 15.18
CA GLN A 677 19.02 19.83 14.96
C GLN A 677 19.53 20.35 16.31
N PRO A 678 20.75 20.92 16.37
CA PRO A 678 21.27 21.55 17.58
C PRO A 678 20.34 22.63 18.13
N PHE A 679 20.52 22.93 19.42
CA PHE A 679 20.01 24.14 20.03
C PHE A 679 21.14 25.15 20.22
N GLU A 680 20.78 26.41 20.41
CA GLU A 680 21.70 27.49 20.72
C GLU A 680 21.14 28.31 21.88
N ILE A 681 22.01 28.74 22.79
CA ILE A 681 21.70 29.80 23.75
C ILE A 681 22.29 31.09 23.20
N TYR A 682 21.42 31.97 22.71
CA TYR A 682 21.81 33.26 22.15
C TYR A 682 21.23 34.37 23.03
N LYS A 683 22.08 35.24 23.59
CA LYS A 683 21.71 36.34 24.49
C LYS A 683 20.76 35.95 25.64
N GLY A 684 20.89 34.74 26.16
CA GLY A 684 20.06 34.25 27.26
C GLY A 684 18.67 33.74 26.84
N SER A 685 18.42 33.58 25.53
CA SER A 685 17.24 32.93 24.98
C SER A 685 17.60 31.60 24.31
N PRO A 686 16.87 30.51 24.59
CA PRO A 686 17.04 29.24 23.88
C PRO A 686 16.43 29.30 22.46
N ILE A 687 17.20 28.80 21.50
CA ILE A 687 16.81 28.59 20.10
C ILE A 687 16.93 27.09 19.81
N PHE A 688 15.83 26.45 19.41
CA PHE A 688 15.83 25.07 18.92
C PHE A 688 15.66 25.09 17.40
N TYR A 689 16.69 24.74 16.62
CA TYR A 689 16.62 24.86 15.17
C TYR A 689 15.70 23.83 14.50
N SER A 690 15.52 22.66 15.10
CA SER A 690 14.50 21.69 14.69
C SER A 690 14.19 20.73 15.84
N VAL A 691 12.93 20.66 16.23
CA VAL A 691 12.42 19.65 17.17
C VAL A 691 11.98 18.36 16.47
N GLY A 692 11.96 18.33 15.14
CA GLY A 692 11.60 17.16 14.34
C GLY A 692 10.10 16.84 14.36
N ASN A 693 9.76 15.57 14.17
CA ASN A 693 8.39 15.10 14.05
C ASN A 693 7.73 14.86 15.42
N PHE A 694 6.41 15.03 15.46
CA PHE A 694 5.55 14.49 16.50
C PHE A 694 4.65 13.40 15.89
N THR A 695 3.37 13.68 15.63
CA THR A 695 2.44 12.73 15.00
C THR A 695 2.42 12.91 13.48
N PHE A 696 3.28 12.18 12.76
CA PHE A 696 3.46 12.39 11.32
C PHE A 696 3.20 11.11 10.50
N GLY A 697 2.31 11.15 9.50
CA GLY A 697 1.89 10.00 8.67
C GLY A 697 2.91 9.44 7.69
N SER A 698 4.18 9.78 7.87
CA SER A 698 5.31 9.20 7.14
C SER A 698 5.85 7.96 7.85
N GLY A 699 6.36 7.02 7.06
CA GLY A 699 7.11 5.86 7.53
C GLY A 699 8.61 6.02 7.35
N ASN A 700 9.13 7.25 7.24
CA ASN A 700 10.55 7.49 7.00
C ASN A 700 11.37 7.09 8.24
N SER A 701 12.34 6.20 8.03
CA SER A 701 13.19 5.69 9.10
C SER A 701 14.17 6.74 9.63
N LYS A 702 14.42 7.84 8.93
CA LYS A 702 15.29 8.93 9.41
C LYS A 702 14.61 9.86 10.41
N ALA A 703 13.29 9.81 10.56
CA ALA A 703 12.55 10.73 11.41
C ALA A 703 13.02 10.68 12.87
N GLU A 704 13.03 11.84 13.53
CA GLU A 704 13.33 11.99 14.96
C GLU A 704 12.40 13.04 15.55
N GLY A 705 12.29 13.10 16.88
CA GLY A 705 11.42 14.06 17.54
C GLY A 705 11.85 14.41 18.95
N LEU A 706 11.59 15.66 19.32
CA LEU A 706 11.65 16.19 20.67
C LEU A 706 10.33 16.86 21.01
N LEU A 707 10.06 16.91 22.32
CA LEU A 707 9.05 17.75 22.93
C LEU A 707 9.76 18.73 23.87
N VAL A 708 9.56 20.03 23.66
CA VAL A 708 10.21 21.07 24.48
C VAL A 708 9.17 21.69 25.39
N ALA A 709 9.31 21.48 26.70
CA ALA A 709 8.43 22.03 27.72
C ALA A 709 9.14 23.17 28.46
N ALA A 710 8.71 24.41 28.23
CA ALA A 710 9.32 25.60 28.80
C ALA A 710 8.52 26.12 30.00
N HIS A 711 9.25 26.44 31.06
CA HIS A 711 8.78 27.19 32.21
C HIS A 711 9.50 28.54 32.25
N PHE A 712 8.73 29.63 32.12
CA PHE A 712 9.25 30.99 32.17
C PHE A 712 9.23 31.50 33.62
N GLY A 713 10.38 31.49 34.28
CA GLY A 713 10.55 32.14 35.59
C GLY A 713 10.89 33.62 35.47
N ASP A 714 10.98 34.29 36.63
CA ASP A 714 11.33 35.71 36.70
C ASP A 714 12.79 35.98 36.31
N ARG A 715 13.68 35.03 36.60
CA ARG A 715 15.14 35.18 36.43
C ARG A 715 15.77 34.11 35.55
N GLU A 716 15.03 33.07 35.21
CA GLU A 716 15.50 31.99 34.36
C GLU A 716 14.37 31.47 33.47
N THR A 717 14.76 31.02 32.27
CA THR A 717 13.94 30.15 31.44
C THR A 717 14.47 28.73 31.61
N VAL A 718 13.57 27.81 31.96
CA VAL A 718 13.89 26.38 32.10
C VAL A 718 13.16 25.61 31.01
N CYS A 719 13.89 24.85 30.19
CA CYS A 719 13.29 23.95 29.20
C CYS A 719 13.58 22.50 29.57
N ASP A 720 12.54 21.73 29.87
CA ASP A 720 12.63 20.26 29.95
C ASP A 720 12.42 19.69 28.54
N ILE A 721 13.42 18.97 28.05
CA ILE A 721 13.47 18.40 26.69
C ILE A 721 13.20 16.90 26.79
N TYR A 722 12.12 16.45 26.17
CA TYR A 722 11.69 15.06 26.14
C TYR A 722 11.99 14.46 24.76
N PRO A 723 12.95 13.53 24.66
CA PRO A 723 13.13 12.75 23.43
C PRO A 723 11.91 11.86 23.19
N ILE A 724 11.42 11.84 21.95
CA ILE A 724 10.28 11.01 21.58
C ILE A 724 10.63 10.08 20.42
N TYR A 725 10.12 8.86 20.50
CA TYR A 725 10.29 7.85 19.49
C TYR A 725 9.16 7.93 18.46
N VAL A 726 9.53 8.35 17.25
CA VAL A 726 8.63 8.63 16.12
C VAL A 726 8.91 7.74 14.91
N LYS A 727 9.66 6.66 15.09
CA LYS A 727 9.95 5.68 14.04
C LYS A 727 8.71 4.80 13.83
N ASN A 728 7.73 5.32 13.07
CA ASN A 728 6.40 4.72 12.92
C ASN A 728 6.37 3.33 12.27
N ARG A 729 7.48 2.88 11.69
CA ARG A 729 7.62 1.50 11.21
C ARG A 729 7.82 0.49 12.34
N ASP A 730 8.30 0.94 13.50
CA ASP A 730 8.35 0.12 14.70
C ASP A 730 6.91 -0.16 15.17
N PRO A 731 6.48 -1.44 15.27
CA PRO A 731 5.13 -1.77 15.71
C PRO A 731 4.84 -1.36 17.16
N ARG A 732 5.87 -1.06 17.96
CA ARG A 732 5.72 -0.54 19.33
C ARG A 732 5.29 0.94 19.33
N VAL A 733 5.49 1.66 18.23
CA VAL A 733 5.08 3.07 18.02
C VAL A 733 3.79 3.13 17.21
N ASP A 734 3.76 2.50 16.02
CA ASP A 734 2.60 2.44 15.11
C ASP A 734 1.85 3.78 14.96
N TYR A 735 2.57 4.88 14.69
CA TYR A 735 2.02 6.25 14.55
C TYR A 735 1.43 6.86 15.83
N GLN A 736 1.78 6.31 16.99
CA GLN A 736 1.59 6.91 18.31
C GLN A 736 2.97 7.17 18.95
N PRO A 737 3.50 8.40 18.87
CA PRO A 737 4.79 8.75 19.46
C PRO A 737 4.84 8.47 20.97
N LYS A 738 6.02 8.09 21.46
CA LYS A 738 6.24 7.72 22.86
C LYS A 738 7.51 8.37 23.41
N THR A 739 7.49 8.78 24.67
CA THR A 739 8.69 9.30 25.34
C THR A 739 9.76 8.22 25.43
N LEU A 740 11.01 8.59 25.18
CA LEU A 740 12.17 7.76 25.44
C LEU A 740 12.77 8.11 26.81
N GLY A 741 12.85 7.10 27.67
CA GLY A 741 13.57 7.14 28.93
C GLY A 741 14.90 6.37 28.87
N GLY A 742 15.49 6.17 30.04
CA GLY A 742 16.62 5.25 30.21
C GLY A 742 17.83 5.59 29.34
N ALA A 743 18.44 4.56 28.75
CA ALA A 743 19.66 4.72 27.96
C ALA A 743 19.38 5.41 26.62
N ALA A 744 18.31 5.02 25.93
CA ALA A 744 17.97 5.60 24.63
C ALA A 744 17.66 7.11 24.72
N GLY A 745 16.86 7.52 25.71
CA GLY A 745 16.58 8.94 25.96
C GLY A 745 17.86 9.71 26.28
N ARG A 746 18.70 9.20 27.18
CA ARG A 746 19.98 9.82 27.54
C ARG A 746 20.93 9.96 26.35
N ASN A 747 20.99 8.97 25.46
CA ASN A 747 21.84 9.01 24.26
C ASN A 747 21.41 10.12 23.29
N ILE A 748 20.10 10.31 23.08
CA ILE A 748 19.60 11.39 22.23
C ILE A 748 19.93 12.76 22.85
N LEU A 749 19.76 12.91 24.17
CA LEU A 749 20.07 14.14 24.87
C LEU A 749 21.57 14.45 24.89
N GLN A 750 22.43 13.45 25.06
CA GLN A 750 23.88 13.60 24.96
C GLN A 750 24.25 14.06 23.55
N ARG A 751 23.73 13.39 22.52
CA ARG A 751 23.97 13.77 21.12
C ARG A 751 23.50 15.20 20.82
N LEU A 752 22.36 15.60 21.39
CA LEU A 752 21.85 16.97 21.30
C LEU A 752 22.80 17.97 21.97
N ALA A 753 23.32 17.68 23.16
CA ALA A 753 24.33 18.51 23.83
C ALA A 753 25.60 18.65 22.96
N ASP A 754 26.10 17.53 22.45
CA ASP A 754 27.35 17.48 21.66
C ASP A 754 27.23 18.30 20.37
N MET A 755 26.12 18.16 19.64
CA MET A 755 25.91 18.93 18.39
C MET A 755 25.66 20.42 18.62
N SER A 756 25.29 20.81 19.85
CA SER A 756 24.98 22.20 20.22
C SER A 756 26.22 23.00 20.66
N GLY A 757 27.42 22.42 20.54
CA GLY A 757 28.68 23.11 20.80
C GLY A 757 28.74 23.71 22.21
N PRO A 758 29.20 24.96 22.39
CA PRO A 758 29.30 25.59 23.71
C PRO A 758 27.97 25.64 24.48
N SER A 759 26.85 25.81 23.77
CA SER A 759 25.51 25.83 24.37
C SER A 759 25.11 24.49 24.99
N GLY A 760 25.70 23.38 24.52
CA GLY A 760 25.49 22.04 25.06
C GLY A 760 25.79 21.93 26.56
N THR A 761 26.68 22.76 27.09
CA THR A 761 27.04 22.76 28.52
C THR A 761 25.90 23.18 29.45
N HIS A 762 24.87 23.86 28.92
CA HIS A 762 23.68 24.24 29.67
C HIS A 762 22.64 23.11 29.79
N LEU A 763 22.82 22.01 29.05
CA LEU A 763 21.89 20.87 29.07
C LEU A 763 22.28 19.86 30.16
N GLU A 764 21.56 19.88 31.27
CA GLU A 764 21.68 18.89 32.34
C GLU A 764 21.06 17.55 31.90
N LEU A 765 21.87 16.49 31.90
CA LEU A 765 21.45 15.16 31.48
C LEU A 765 20.95 14.35 32.68
N SER A 766 19.66 14.00 32.68
CA SER A 766 19.05 13.13 33.70
C SER A 766 18.65 11.77 33.12
N SER A 767 18.06 10.89 33.94
CA SER A 767 17.42 9.64 33.49
C SER A 767 16.03 9.85 32.88
N GLY A 768 15.47 11.07 33.00
CA GLY A 768 14.23 11.51 32.36
C GLY A 768 14.52 12.56 31.27
N PRO A 769 13.82 13.71 31.23
CA PRO A 769 14.10 14.76 30.26
C PRO A 769 15.48 15.39 30.53
N GLY A 770 16.07 15.94 29.48
CA GLY A 770 17.20 16.85 29.62
C GLY A 770 16.70 18.21 30.09
N ARG A 771 17.42 18.86 30.99
CA ARG A 771 16.99 20.15 31.55
C ARG A 771 17.96 21.24 31.13
N LEU A 772 17.45 22.20 30.37
CA LEU A 772 18.18 23.39 29.94
C LEU A 772 17.82 24.56 30.85
N ARG A 773 18.79 25.17 31.51
CA ARG A 773 18.59 26.36 32.34
C ARG A 773 19.33 27.55 31.76
N VAL A 774 18.59 28.62 31.49
CA VAL A 774 19.14 29.84 30.90
C VAL A 774 18.82 31.01 31.81
N ALA A 775 19.85 31.66 32.32
CA ALA A 775 19.70 32.89 33.07
C ALA A 775 19.15 33.98 32.14
N ARG A 776 18.11 34.67 32.60
CA ARG A 776 17.50 35.74 31.83
C ARG A 776 18.29 37.03 32.09
N PRO A 777 18.82 37.71 31.06
CA PRO A 777 19.29 39.07 31.23
C PRO A 777 18.11 39.92 31.72
N ALA A 778 18.35 40.84 32.65
CA ALA A 778 17.36 41.87 32.93
C ALA A 778 17.10 42.59 31.61
N PHE A 779 15.86 42.53 31.10
CA PHE A 779 15.49 43.34 29.96
C PHE A 779 15.60 44.78 30.44
N GLU A 780 16.58 45.52 29.95
CA GLU A 780 16.64 46.96 30.21
C GLU A 780 15.31 47.53 29.73
N GLU A 781 14.56 48.20 30.63
CA GLU A 781 13.39 49.02 30.30
C GLU A 781 13.85 50.23 29.45
N ALA A 782 14.47 49.97 28.31
CA ALA A 782 14.80 50.97 27.33
C ALA A 782 13.49 51.35 26.61
N ALA A 783 12.87 52.39 27.16
CA ALA A 783 11.66 53.08 26.70
C ALA A 783 10.33 52.35 26.90
N ARG A 784 9.74 52.54 28.11
CA ARG A 784 8.30 52.74 28.23
C ARG A 784 7.90 54.08 27.63
#